data_AF-S7N7K5-F1
#
_entry.id   AF-S7N7K5-F1
#
_cell.length_a   1.000
_cell.length_b   1.000
_cell.length_c   1.000
_cell.angle_alpha   90.00
_cell.angle_beta   90.00
_cell.angle_gamma   90.00
#
_symmetry.space_group_name_H-M   'P 1'
#
loop_
_entity.id
_entity.type
_entity.pdbx_description
1 polymer ?
#
loop_
_entity_poly.entity_id
_entity_poly.type
_entity_poly.pdbx_seq_one_letter_code
_entity_poly.pdbx_strand_id
1 'polypeptide(L)'
;MSHHQSWCFCECSCMPGLYVKLTLHQRDQQLAALQQEHLDLLKQFTSTQETLQGREQALGDLQVRYDELQARLEELQGEATSKDDTIRFLQNEKIVLEVALQAARSSGEELDRGVRSLEEGAEETSEILEQLRQELAVKSSQVEHLQEDASSLKKQMQKIKEQFLQQKVMVEAYRRDTASKDQLISELKATKKRLDSEVKELRQELMQVQGDKKSMEAEQARLQKEVSRVQQQMAALEGHLESVQRERDEMETHLQALQFDRQQVAALTEANKGLQAQVEELRQEAARAITEQKQRVTRLGSDLSSAQKEMKSKHKAYESAVSILSRRLQEALTAKEAAEAELSQLRAQAADGASDLVLRERIQALEVELQTVGHSKVMLEKELQEVIALTTQELEEYREKVLELEDELQESRGFRRKIKRLEESNRKLALELEHERGKLTGLGQSNAALREHNSVLETALAKREADLVELNLQVQAIMQRKQEEDRQMRQLVQALQAALEREKLEVHSLREQVAAAKVEARHNQRHFKAATLELSEVKKELQAKELLVQTLQAAAERLQLQEGRHAQEVAQFQAELSEARTQLQLLQQQLDEQLNKQPVGNQEMENLKWEVDQKEREIQSLRQQLDLSEQQSRRELDGAERALQNIKSELEVMREDLSVTQKDKFMLQVKVSELKNNMKTLLQQNQQLKLDLRRSAAKTRKERRGEASPSSPVTPVKVPDCPVPASLLEELLRPPPAVSKEPLRNLNSCLQQLKQEMDSLQRQMEAHAVTVHESLSSWTQGDPASLGDQAPPGGDTEPPGPSSTSRERLGTASAEHPHAECV
;
A
#
# COMPACT_ATOMS: atom_id res chain seq x y z
N MET A 1 73.96 -125.97 -146.21
CA MET A 1 73.80 -127.40 -145.87
C MET A 1 74.50 -127.70 -144.55
N SER A 2 74.44 -128.97 -144.11
CA SER A 2 75.24 -129.66 -143.09
C SER A 2 76.71 -129.22 -142.97
N HIS A 3 77.41 -129.62 -141.89
CA HIS A 3 78.63 -130.44 -142.06
C HIS A 3 79.09 -131.29 -140.86
N HIS A 4 80.12 -132.09 -141.14
CA HIS A 4 80.66 -133.27 -140.47
C HIS A 4 82.03 -133.62 -141.12
N GLN A 5 82.99 -134.35 -140.52
CA GLN A 5 83.08 -134.87 -139.13
C GLN A 5 84.54 -135.10 -138.63
N SER A 6 85.58 -134.93 -139.47
CA SER A 6 86.94 -135.51 -139.33
C SER A 6 87.59 -135.34 -137.94
N TRP A 7 87.94 -136.37 -137.15
CA TRP A 7 88.68 -137.64 -137.37
C TRP A 7 90.21 -137.53 -137.38
N CYS A 8 90.88 -138.44 -136.64
CA CYS A 8 92.31 -138.72 -136.74
C CYS A 8 92.63 -140.20 -136.42
N PHE A 9 93.00 -140.95 -137.45
CA PHE A 9 93.86 -142.16 -137.37
C PHE A 9 94.38 -142.44 -138.79
N CYS A 10 95.69 -142.36 -139.08
CA CYS A 10 96.25 -142.83 -140.37
C CYS A 10 97.79 -142.84 -140.50
N GLU A 11 98.31 -143.88 -141.16
CA GLU A 11 99.55 -143.98 -141.98
C GLU A 11 99.37 -145.21 -142.94
N CYS A 12 99.73 -145.15 -144.26
CA CYS A 12 99.90 -146.26 -145.29
C CYS A 12 99.71 -145.81 -146.80
N SER A 13 99.44 -146.69 -147.81
CA SER A 13 99.42 -146.45 -149.30
C SER A 13 98.52 -147.48 -150.09
N CYS A 14 98.38 -147.67 -151.45
CA CYS A 14 99.15 -147.35 -152.68
C CYS A 14 98.33 -147.24 -154.06
N MET A 15 98.51 -148.13 -155.07
CA MET A 15 98.12 -148.03 -156.55
C MET A 15 97.84 -149.43 -157.21
N PRO A 16 97.52 -149.67 -158.54
CA PRO A 16 97.36 -148.85 -159.80
C PRO A 16 95.95 -149.07 -160.52
N GLY A 17 95.65 -149.15 -161.85
CA GLY A 17 96.36 -149.13 -163.17
C GLY A 17 95.48 -149.33 -164.47
N LEU A 18 95.97 -148.91 -165.66
CA LEU A 18 95.42 -148.80 -167.08
C LEU A 18 93.91 -148.70 -167.45
N TYR A 19 92.95 -149.29 -166.73
CA TYR A 19 91.48 -149.08 -166.94
C TYR A 19 91.02 -147.67 -166.47
N VAL A 20 91.84 -146.65 -166.78
CA VAL A 20 92.00 -145.43 -165.97
C VAL A 20 91.70 -144.15 -166.78
N LYS A 21 91.76 -144.18 -168.12
CA LYS A 21 91.60 -142.94 -168.92
C LYS A 21 90.15 -142.48 -169.09
N LEU A 22 89.20 -143.39 -169.35
CA LEU A 22 87.78 -143.04 -169.46
C LEU A 22 87.22 -142.55 -168.12
N THR A 23 87.62 -143.25 -167.05
CA THR A 23 87.26 -142.97 -165.65
C THR A 23 87.86 -141.68 -165.12
N LEU A 24 89.07 -141.28 -165.56
CA LEU A 24 89.63 -139.95 -165.24
C LEU A 24 88.80 -138.82 -165.86
N HIS A 25 88.55 -138.84 -167.17
CA HIS A 25 87.91 -137.67 -167.80
C HIS A 25 86.44 -137.48 -167.37
N GLN A 26 85.77 -138.57 -166.98
CA GLN A 26 84.44 -138.51 -166.37
C GLN A 26 84.47 -138.01 -164.90
N ARG A 27 85.56 -138.22 -164.15
CA ARG A 27 85.77 -137.60 -162.84
C ARG A 27 85.98 -136.09 -162.95
N ASP A 28 86.71 -135.63 -163.97
CA ASP A 28 86.96 -134.20 -164.19
C ASP A 28 85.65 -133.42 -164.41
N GLN A 29 84.73 -133.95 -165.21
CA GLN A 29 83.39 -133.37 -165.42
C GLN A 29 82.58 -133.29 -164.12
N GLN A 30 82.64 -134.32 -163.27
CA GLN A 30 81.94 -134.33 -161.98
C GLN A 30 82.54 -133.31 -160.99
N LEU A 31 83.87 -133.13 -160.99
CA LEU A 31 84.55 -132.13 -160.17
C LEU A 31 84.19 -130.70 -160.59
N ALA A 32 84.17 -130.41 -161.89
CA ALA A 32 83.80 -129.09 -162.41
C ALA A 32 82.36 -128.70 -162.04
N ALA A 33 81.41 -129.63 -162.15
CA ALA A 33 80.03 -129.40 -161.75
C ALA A 33 79.88 -129.12 -160.24
N LEU A 34 80.53 -129.93 -159.39
CA LEU A 34 80.51 -129.75 -157.93
C LEU A 34 81.17 -128.44 -157.48
N GLN A 35 82.24 -128.00 -158.17
CA GLN A 35 82.87 -126.70 -157.92
C GLN A 35 81.91 -125.54 -158.26
N GLN A 36 81.12 -125.67 -159.32
CA GLN A 36 80.14 -124.66 -159.72
C GLN A 36 78.96 -124.58 -158.71
N GLU A 37 78.41 -125.73 -158.28
CA GLU A 37 77.35 -125.77 -157.25
C GLU A 37 77.83 -125.17 -155.92
N HIS A 38 79.07 -125.44 -155.51
CA HIS A 38 79.65 -124.81 -154.31
C HIS A 38 79.75 -123.28 -154.43
N LEU A 39 80.05 -122.77 -155.62
CA LEU A 39 80.12 -121.33 -155.89
C LEU A 39 78.75 -120.67 -155.84
N ASP A 40 77.71 -121.33 -156.36
CA ASP A 40 76.34 -120.81 -156.37
C ASP A 40 75.65 -120.93 -155.00
N LEU A 41 75.96 -121.96 -154.21
CA LEU A 41 75.57 -122.05 -152.79
C LEU A 41 76.22 -120.93 -151.95
N LEU A 42 77.48 -120.56 -152.23
CA LEU A 42 78.13 -119.42 -151.58
C LEU A 42 77.42 -118.08 -151.89
N LYS A 43 77.03 -117.85 -153.15
CA LYS A 43 76.24 -116.66 -153.55
C LYS A 43 74.86 -116.62 -152.87
N GLN A 44 74.19 -117.76 -152.74
CA GLN A 44 72.94 -117.85 -151.98
C GLN A 44 73.16 -117.50 -150.51
N PHE A 45 74.22 -118.03 -149.89
CA PHE A 45 74.52 -117.77 -148.49
C PHE A 45 74.79 -116.29 -148.22
N THR A 46 75.62 -115.62 -149.04
CA THR A 46 75.86 -114.17 -148.92
C THR A 46 74.58 -113.37 -149.11
N SER A 47 73.73 -113.71 -150.10
CA SER A 47 72.43 -113.05 -150.31
C SER A 47 71.48 -113.22 -149.11
N THR A 48 71.47 -114.40 -148.46
CA THR A 48 70.70 -114.60 -147.22
C THR A 48 71.27 -113.84 -146.02
N GLN A 49 72.58 -113.57 -146.00
CA GLN A 49 73.24 -112.80 -144.93
C GLN A 49 72.98 -111.29 -145.08
N GLU A 50 73.06 -110.76 -146.31
CA GLU A 50 72.72 -109.36 -146.64
C GLU A 50 71.25 -109.06 -146.32
N THR A 51 70.34 -109.97 -146.68
CA THR A 51 68.91 -109.83 -146.37
C THR A 51 68.55 -110.04 -144.89
N LEU A 52 69.43 -110.66 -144.10
CA LEU A 52 69.32 -110.68 -142.64
C LEU A 52 69.72 -109.31 -142.06
N GLN A 53 70.88 -108.78 -142.45
CA GLN A 53 71.38 -107.48 -141.98
C GLN A 53 70.42 -106.33 -142.31
N GLY A 54 69.80 -106.34 -143.50
CA GLY A 54 68.76 -105.36 -143.85
C GLY A 54 67.51 -105.43 -142.97
N ARG A 55 67.20 -106.57 -142.36
CA ARG A 55 66.11 -106.71 -141.37
C ARG A 55 66.53 -106.27 -139.98
N GLU A 56 67.78 -106.52 -139.60
CA GLU A 56 68.35 -106.02 -138.33
C GLU A 56 68.37 -104.48 -138.31
N GLN A 57 68.75 -103.84 -139.41
CA GLN A 57 68.67 -102.38 -139.58
C GLN A 57 67.22 -101.86 -139.48
N ALA A 58 66.29 -102.47 -140.21
CA ALA A 58 64.87 -102.06 -140.19
C ALA A 58 64.19 -102.23 -138.80
N LEU A 59 64.68 -103.15 -137.96
CA LEU A 59 64.24 -103.27 -136.56
C LEU A 59 64.81 -102.14 -135.69
N GLY A 60 66.06 -101.72 -135.91
CA GLY A 60 66.66 -100.57 -135.24
C GLY A 60 65.90 -99.27 -135.51
N ASP A 61 65.59 -99.00 -136.78
CA ASP A 61 64.80 -97.82 -137.19
C ASP A 61 63.39 -97.80 -136.56
N LEU A 62 62.81 -98.98 -136.30
CA LEU A 62 61.48 -99.11 -135.70
C LEU A 62 61.52 -98.87 -134.18
N GLN A 63 62.60 -99.28 -133.51
CA GLN A 63 62.81 -99.04 -132.07
C GLN A 63 62.94 -97.54 -131.78
N VAL A 64 63.76 -96.81 -132.53
CA VAL A 64 63.94 -95.35 -132.36
C VAL A 64 62.61 -94.60 -132.45
N ARG A 65 61.73 -94.98 -133.39
CA ARG A 65 60.40 -94.38 -133.55
C ARG A 65 59.45 -94.67 -132.39
N TYR A 66 59.62 -95.81 -131.70
CA TYR A 66 58.85 -96.12 -130.50
C TYR A 66 59.26 -95.20 -129.36
N ASP A 67 60.58 -95.03 -129.16
CA ASP A 67 61.14 -94.19 -128.11
C ASP A 67 60.81 -92.69 -128.34
N GLU A 68 60.78 -92.21 -129.60
CA GLU A 68 60.30 -90.86 -129.95
C GLU A 68 58.81 -90.64 -129.64
N LEU A 69 57.96 -91.66 -129.84
CA LEU A 69 56.52 -91.59 -129.54
C LEU A 69 56.25 -91.64 -128.04
N GLN A 70 57.05 -92.40 -127.28
CA GLN A 70 57.01 -92.45 -125.82
C GLN A 70 57.21 -91.05 -125.21
N ALA A 71 58.30 -90.37 -125.60
CA ALA A 71 58.66 -89.04 -125.07
C ALA A 71 57.57 -87.97 -125.34
N ARG A 72 56.97 -87.97 -126.53
CA ARG A 72 55.86 -87.05 -126.86
C ARG A 72 54.60 -87.26 -126.02
N LEU A 73 54.39 -88.49 -125.52
CA LEU A 73 53.22 -88.81 -124.71
C LEU A 73 53.40 -88.31 -123.26
N GLU A 74 54.63 -88.37 -122.75
CA GLU A 74 55.01 -87.80 -121.45
C GLU A 74 54.91 -86.26 -121.44
N GLU A 75 55.36 -85.58 -122.51
CA GLU A 75 55.27 -84.12 -122.66
C GLU A 75 53.80 -83.61 -122.60
N LEU A 76 52.90 -84.27 -123.33
CA LEU A 76 51.47 -83.93 -123.33
C LEU A 76 50.77 -84.19 -121.98
N GLN A 77 51.23 -85.18 -121.20
CA GLN A 77 50.75 -85.40 -119.83
C GLN A 77 51.23 -84.28 -118.88
N GLY A 78 52.45 -83.79 -119.05
CA GLY A 78 52.96 -82.62 -118.32
C GLY A 78 52.17 -81.34 -118.62
N GLU A 79 51.83 -81.09 -119.89
CA GLU A 79 50.97 -79.96 -120.25
C GLU A 79 49.58 -80.03 -119.60
N ALA A 80 48.98 -81.22 -119.53
CA ALA A 80 47.63 -81.40 -118.98
C ALA A 80 47.56 -81.01 -117.49
N THR A 81 48.50 -81.51 -116.68
CA THR A 81 48.50 -81.25 -115.23
C THR A 81 48.67 -79.75 -114.90
N SER A 82 49.51 -79.04 -115.65
CA SER A 82 49.71 -77.59 -115.48
C SER A 82 48.44 -76.75 -115.68
N LYS A 83 47.54 -77.20 -116.56
CA LYS A 83 46.25 -76.54 -116.84
C LYS A 83 45.25 -76.79 -115.70
N ASP A 84 45.26 -77.99 -115.12
CA ASP A 84 44.44 -78.32 -113.94
C ASP A 84 44.88 -77.57 -112.67
N ASP A 85 46.18 -77.30 -112.49
CA ASP A 85 46.66 -76.41 -111.42
C ASP A 85 46.14 -74.97 -111.60
N THR A 86 46.19 -74.47 -112.84
CA THR A 86 45.73 -73.11 -113.18
C THR A 86 44.22 -72.92 -112.92
N ILE A 87 43.40 -73.93 -113.26
CA ILE A 87 41.95 -73.91 -112.99
C ILE A 87 41.65 -73.87 -111.49
N ARG A 88 42.39 -74.63 -110.67
CA ARG A 88 42.23 -74.64 -109.21
C ARG A 88 42.56 -73.29 -108.56
N PHE A 89 43.55 -72.56 -109.08
CA PHE A 89 43.87 -71.21 -108.58
C PHE A 89 42.70 -70.23 -108.74
N LEU A 90 42.14 -70.14 -109.96
CA LEU A 90 41.05 -69.20 -110.29
C LEU A 90 39.76 -69.50 -109.51
N GLN A 91 39.50 -70.78 -109.19
CA GLN A 91 38.36 -71.16 -108.34
C GLN A 91 38.51 -70.65 -106.90
N ASN A 92 39.72 -70.69 -106.33
CA ASN A 92 39.99 -70.16 -105.00
C ASN A 92 39.85 -68.63 -104.94
N GLU A 93 40.34 -67.92 -105.94
CA GLU A 93 40.23 -66.45 -106.02
C GLU A 93 38.77 -65.98 -106.05
N LYS A 94 37.90 -66.66 -106.81
CA LYS A 94 36.46 -66.39 -106.84
C LYS A 94 35.83 -66.47 -105.44
N ILE A 95 36.15 -67.51 -104.66
CA ILE A 95 35.59 -67.75 -103.33
C ILE A 95 35.94 -66.60 -102.38
N VAL A 96 37.19 -66.11 -102.42
CA VAL A 96 37.65 -64.99 -101.57
C VAL A 96 36.85 -63.71 -101.86
N LEU A 97 36.57 -63.41 -103.13
CA LEU A 97 35.80 -62.23 -103.53
C LEU A 97 34.32 -62.32 -103.13
N GLU A 98 33.71 -63.51 -103.20
CA GLU A 98 32.32 -63.72 -102.76
C GLU A 98 32.17 -63.54 -101.23
N VAL A 99 33.14 -64.02 -100.45
CA VAL A 99 33.19 -63.80 -98.98
C VAL A 99 33.35 -62.30 -98.65
N ALA A 100 34.23 -61.60 -99.36
CA ALA A 100 34.46 -60.16 -99.15
C ALA A 100 33.20 -59.32 -99.43
N LEU A 101 32.45 -59.64 -100.50
CA LEU A 101 31.19 -58.98 -100.82
C LEU A 101 30.12 -59.20 -99.74
N GLN A 102 30.08 -60.40 -99.14
CA GLN A 102 29.09 -60.73 -98.12
C GLN A 102 29.38 -60.04 -96.78
N ALA A 103 30.66 -59.92 -96.39
CA ALA A 103 31.07 -59.15 -95.20
C ALA A 103 30.79 -57.64 -95.32
N ALA A 104 30.94 -57.07 -96.52
CA ALA A 104 30.58 -55.67 -96.78
C ALA A 104 29.08 -55.40 -96.59
N ARG A 105 28.22 -56.37 -96.92
CA ARG A 105 26.76 -56.25 -96.74
C ARG A 105 26.35 -56.29 -95.27
N SER A 106 26.87 -57.23 -94.48
CA SER A 106 26.53 -57.34 -93.06
C SER A 106 26.95 -56.09 -92.28
N SER A 107 28.11 -55.49 -92.60
CA SER A 107 28.56 -54.24 -91.99
C SER A 107 27.64 -53.05 -92.29
N GLY A 108 27.04 -52.98 -93.49
CA GLY A 108 26.03 -51.97 -93.82
C GLY A 108 24.77 -52.12 -92.95
N GLU A 109 24.25 -53.34 -92.84
CA GLU A 109 23.07 -53.60 -92.00
C GLU A 109 23.31 -53.33 -90.50
N GLU A 110 24.54 -53.46 -90.02
CA GLU A 110 24.91 -53.12 -88.63
C GLU A 110 24.87 -51.60 -88.39
N LEU A 111 25.33 -50.79 -89.34
CA LEU A 111 25.20 -49.33 -89.29
C LEU A 111 23.72 -48.90 -89.35
N ASP A 112 22.93 -49.51 -90.23
CA ASP A 112 21.48 -49.25 -90.32
C ASP A 112 20.72 -49.65 -89.05
N ARG A 113 21.25 -50.59 -88.24
CA ARG A 113 20.72 -50.92 -86.90
C ARG A 113 21.16 -49.88 -85.86
N GLY A 114 22.41 -49.41 -85.93
CA GLY A 114 22.96 -48.39 -85.04
C GLY A 114 22.27 -47.03 -85.17
N VAL A 115 21.91 -46.61 -86.39
CA VAL A 115 21.18 -45.33 -86.62
C VAL A 115 19.81 -45.36 -85.96
N ARG A 116 19.01 -46.41 -86.20
CA ARG A 116 17.66 -46.55 -85.60
C ARG A 116 17.69 -46.55 -84.08
N SER A 117 18.66 -47.24 -83.46
CA SER A 117 18.84 -47.23 -82.01
C SER A 117 19.16 -45.84 -81.43
N LEU A 118 19.75 -44.94 -82.22
CA LEU A 118 20.01 -43.54 -81.81
C LEU A 118 18.79 -42.64 -82.05
N GLU A 119 17.99 -42.91 -83.09
CA GLU A 119 16.71 -42.24 -83.34
C GLU A 119 15.70 -42.57 -82.23
N GLU A 120 15.53 -43.86 -81.91
CA GLU A 120 14.70 -44.37 -80.81
C GLU A 120 15.08 -43.72 -79.46
N GLY A 121 16.38 -43.69 -79.11
CA GLY A 121 16.86 -43.04 -77.88
C GLY A 121 16.73 -41.51 -77.88
N ALA A 122 16.71 -40.86 -79.05
CA ALA A 122 16.44 -39.42 -79.16
C ALA A 122 14.94 -39.11 -78.95
N GLU A 123 14.04 -39.99 -79.41
CA GLU A 123 12.60 -39.87 -79.15
C GLU A 123 12.30 -40.12 -77.66
N GLU A 124 12.84 -41.18 -77.04
CA GLU A 124 12.69 -41.46 -75.60
C GLU A 124 13.13 -40.26 -74.72
N THR A 125 14.30 -39.67 -75.02
CA THR A 125 14.79 -38.52 -74.25
C THR A 125 13.97 -37.24 -74.48
N SER A 126 13.34 -37.09 -75.65
CA SER A 126 12.38 -36.01 -75.92
C SER A 126 11.09 -36.18 -75.10
N GLU A 127 10.53 -37.40 -75.04
CA GLU A 127 9.35 -37.70 -74.22
C GLU A 127 9.60 -37.45 -72.73
N ILE A 128 10.74 -37.89 -72.19
CA ILE A 128 11.13 -37.66 -70.79
C ILE A 128 11.24 -36.15 -70.49
N LEU A 129 11.80 -35.36 -71.41
CA LEU A 129 11.89 -33.90 -71.24
C LEU A 129 10.51 -33.22 -71.26
N GLU A 130 9.57 -33.72 -72.06
CA GLU A 130 8.20 -33.18 -72.10
C GLU A 130 7.39 -33.58 -70.86
N GLN A 131 7.55 -34.81 -70.37
CA GLN A 131 7.00 -35.24 -69.07
C GLN A 131 7.50 -34.36 -67.92
N LEU A 132 8.80 -34.07 -67.86
CA LEU A 132 9.38 -33.18 -66.85
C LEU A 132 8.87 -31.73 -66.94
N ARG A 133 8.56 -31.21 -68.15
CA ARG A 133 7.90 -29.90 -68.31
C ARG A 133 6.48 -29.91 -67.76
N GLN A 134 5.72 -30.97 -68.02
CA GLN A 134 4.35 -31.12 -67.51
C GLN A 134 4.34 -31.25 -65.98
N GLU A 135 5.25 -32.04 -65.41
CA GLU A 135 5.44 -32.10 -63.95
C GLU A 135 5.81 -30.75 -63.35
N LEU A 136 6.73 -30.00 -63.99
CA LEU A 136 7.12 -28.67 -63.51
C LEU A 136 5.96 -27.67 -63.55
N ALA A 137 5.10 -27.71 -64.57
CA ALA A 137 3.90 -26.89 -64.65
C ALA A 137 2.86 -27.25 -63.57
N VAL A 138 2.65 -28.54 -63.32
CA VAL A 138 1.80 -29.04 -62.22
C VAL A 138 2.38 -28.67 -60.84
N LYS A 139 3.70 -28.68 -60.68
CA LYS A 139 4.35 -28.24 -59.44
C LYS A 139 4.29 -26.72 -59.24
N SER A 140 4.39 -25.95 -60.31
CA SER A 140 4.27 -24.48 -60.27
C SER A 140 2.87 -24.06 -59.82
N SER A 141 1.83 -24.62 -60.44
CA SER A 141 0.43 -24.37 -60.05
C SER A 141 0.09 -24.88 -58.63
N GLN A 142 0.68 -26.00 -58.18
CA GLN A 142 0.60 -26.42 -56.77
C GLN A 142 1.23 -25.41 -55.81
N VAL A 143 2.36 -24.79 -56.18
CA VAL A 143 3.02 -23.74 -55.38
C VAL A 143 2.20 -22.46 -55.37
N GLU A 144 1.58 -22.07 -56.49
CA GLU A 144 0.68 -20.91 -56.57
C GLU A 144 -0.54 -21.09 -55.66
N HIS A 145 -1.24 -22.23 -55.72
CA HIS A 145 -2.36 -22.53 -54.83
C HIS A 145 -1.97 -22.48 -53.35
N LEU A 146 -0.80 -23.02 -52.99
CA LEU A 146 -0.28 -22.97 -51.61
C LEU A 146 0.08 -21.54 -51.17
N GLN A 147 0.48 -20.65 -52.08
CA GLN A 147 0.68 -19.22 -51.78
C GLN A 147 -0.66 -18.49 -51.59
N GLU A 148 -1.68 -18.80 -52.39
CA GLU A 148 -3.03 -18.26 -52.22
C GLU A 148 -3.65 -18.68 -50.90
N ASP A 149 -3.57 -19.98 -50.55
CA ASP A 149 -3.98 -20.55 -49.26
C ASP A 149 -3.25 -19.89 -48.09
N ALA A 150 -1.92 -19.73 -48.17
CA ALA A 150 -1.16 -19.04 -47.15
C ALA A 150 -1.61 -17.57 -46.99
N SER A 151 -1.98 -16.89 -48.08
CA SER A 151 -2.55 -15.54 -48.05
C SER A 151 -3.94 -15.53 -47.39
N SER A 152 -4.76 -16.55 -47.67
CA SER A 152 -6.11 -16.74 -47.12
C SER A 152 -6.06 -16.98 -45.62
N LEU A 153 -5.26 -17.95 -45.17
CA LEU A 153 -5.03 -18.27 -43.78
C LEU A 153 -4.44 -17.09 -43.00
N LYS A 154 -3.54 -16.30 -43.60
CA LYS A 154 -3.01 -15.06 -43.00
C LYS A 154 -4.12 -14.02 -42.77
N LYS A 155 -5.01 -13.80 -43.74
CA LYS A 155 -6.18 -12.90 -43.62
C LYS A 155 -7.16 -13.41 -42.55
N GLN A 156 -7.43 -14.72 -42.50
CA GLN A 156 -8.29 -15.33 -41.46
C GLN A 156 -7.66 -15.18 -40.06
N MET A 157 -6.36 -15.42 -39.91
CA MET A 157 -5.64 -15.25 -38.65
C MET A 157 -5.66 -13.79 -38.16
N GLN A 158 -5.60 -12.80 -39.06
CA GLN A 158 -5.76 -11.39 -38.70
C GLN A 158 -7.16 -11.10 -38.13
N LYS A 159 -8.23 -11.54 -38.83
CA LYS A 159 -9.61 -11.41 -38.34
C LYS A 159 -9.83 -12.07 -36.97
N ILE A 160 -9.27 -13.26 -36.74
CA ILE A 160 -9.37 -13.97 -35.45
C ILE A 160 -8.62 -13.19 -34.35
N LYS A 161 -7.46 -12.59 -34.65
CA LYS A 161 -6.73 -11.74 -33.70
C LYS A 161 -7.51 -10.46 -33.36
N GLU A 162 -8.15 -9.83 -34.33
CA GLU A 162 -9.00 -8.66 -34.15
C GLU A 162 -10.23 -8.99 -33.28
N GLN A 163 -10.92 -10.10 -33.58
CA GLN A 163 -12.04 -10.61 -32.77
C GLN A 163 -11.62 -10.94 -31.33
N PHE A 164 -10.46 -11.57 -31.14
CA PHE A 164 -9.92 -11.86 -29.82
C PHE A 164 -9.57 -10.59 -29.02
N LEU A 165 -9.03 -9.56 -29.69
CA LEU A 165 -8.79 -8.25 -29.06
C LEU A 165 -10.10 -7.55 -28.66
N GLN A 166 -11.13 -7.59 -29.51
CA GLN A 166 -12.47 -7.07 -29.19
C GLN A 166 -13.08 -7.82 -27.99
N GLN A 167 -13.01 -9.16 -27.98
CA GLN A 167 -13.46 -9.98 -26.85
C GLN A 167 -12.68 -9.66 -25.57
N LYS A 168 -11.36 -9.44 -25.64
CA LYS A 168 -10.54 -9.04 -24.48
C LYS A 168 -11.01 -7.69 -23.92
N VAL A 169 -11.21 -6.68 -24.76
CA VAL A 169 -11.70 -5.35 -24.35
C VAL A 169 -13.10 -5.46 -23.71
N MET A 170 -14.00 -6.26 -24.29
CA MET A 170 -15.34 -6.52 -23.74
C MET A 170 -15.28 -7.22 -22.37
N VAL A 171 -14.43 -8.25 -22.22
CA VAL A 171 -14.24 -8.94 -20.92
C VAL A 171 -13.60 -8.02 -19.88
N GLU A 172 -12.70 -7.11 -20.27
CA GLU A 172 -12.19 -6.10 -19.35
C GLU A 172 -13.27 -5.06 -18.97
N ALA A 173 -14.15 -4.67 -19.90
CA ALA A 173 -15.29 -3.81 -19.59
C ALA A 173 -16.25 -4.47 -18.59
N TYR A 174 -16.62 -5.74 -18.80
CA TYR A 174 -17.42 -6.50 -17.84
C TYR A 174 -16.73 -6.70 -16.49
N ARG A 175 -15.40 -6.83 -16.45
CA ARG A 175 -14.65 -6.83 -15.17
C ARG A 175 -14.73 -5.50 -14.44
N ARG A 176 -14.63 -4.36 -15.14
CA ARG A 176 -14.78 -3.02 -14.55
C ARG A 176 -16.20 -2.78 -14.03
N ASP A 177 -17.21 -3.18 -14.80
CA ASP A 177 -18.63 -3.15 -14.40
C ASP A 177 -18.91 -4.05 -13.18
N THR A 178 -18.40 -5.28 -13.16
CA THR A 178 -18.52 -6.19 -12.01
C THR A 178 -17.87 -5.59 -10.76
N ALA A 179 -16.64 -5.06 -10.86
CA ALA A 179 -15.95 -4.42 -9.75
C ALA A 179 -16.69 -3.17 -9.22
N SER A 180 -17.27 -2.37 -10.11
CA SER A 180 -18.14 -1.23 -9.75
C SER A 180 -19.39 -1.69 -8.99
N LYS A 181 -20.04 -2.76 -9.46
CA LYS A 181 -21.20 -3.38 -8.79
C LYS A 181 -20.82 -3.96 -7.43
N ASP A 182 -19.67 -4.61 -7.30
CA ASP A 182 -19.17 -5.13 -6.01
C ASP A 182 -18.85 -3.99 -5.02
N GLN A 183 -18.33 -2.85 -5.50
CA GLN A 183 -18.16 -1.64 -4.68
C GLN A 183 -19.52 -1.11 -4.22
N LEU A 184 -20.48 -0.88 -5.13
CA LEU A 184 -21.81 -0.39 -4.79
C LEU A 184 -22.55 -1.33 -3.82
N ILE A 185 -22.43 -2.65 -4.01
CA ILE A 185 -22.96 -3.67 -3.09
C ILE A 185 -22.28 -3.58 -1.71
N SER A 186 -20.99 -3.23 -1.65
CA SER A 186 -20.25 -3.06 -0.39
C SER A 186 -20.66 -1.77 0.34
N GLU A 187 -20.88 -0.68 -0.39
CA GLU A 187 -21.42 0.58 0.13
C GLU A 187 -22.85 0.41 0.66
N LEU A 188 -23.73 -0.26 -0.10
CA LEU A 188 -25.09 -0.61 0.33
C LEU A 188 -25.11 -1.55 1.56
N LYS A 189 -24.13 -2.46 1.68
CA LYS A 189 -23.95 -3.27 2.90
C LYS A 189 -23.48 -2.43 4.10
N ALA A 190 -22.72 -1.35 3.87
CA ALA A 190 -22.28 -0.43 4.93
C ALA A 190 -23.42 0.50 5.39
N THR A 191 -24.16 1.11 4.45
CA THR A 191 -25.32 1.95 4.79
C THR A 191 -26.42 1.14 5.46
N LYS A 192 -26.71 -0.08 5.00
CA LYS A 192 -27.62 -0.99 5.70
C LYS A 192 -27.17 -1.25 7.15
N LYS A 193 -25.89 -1.58 7.38
CA LYS A 193 -25.38 -1.84 8.74
C LYS A 193 -25.52 -0.62 9.65
N ARG A 194 -25.33 0.60 9.11
CA ARG A 194 -25.51 1.86 9.83
C ARG A 194 -26.97 2.11 10.19
N LEU A 195 -27.90 1.91 9.25
CA LEU A 195 -29.33 1.99 9.53
C LEU A 195 -29.78 0.90 10.53
N ASP A 196 -29.22 -0.30 10.44
CA ASP A 196 -29.43 -1.40 11.40
C ASP A 196 -28.85 -1.09 12.81
N SER A 197 -27.97 -0.09 12.99
CA SER A 197 -27.58 0.43 14.32
C SER A 197 -28.43 1.61 14.76
N GLU A 198 -28.69 2.60 13.89
CA GLU A 198 -29.55 3.75 14.18
C GLU A 198 -30.97 3.28 14.60
N VAL A 199 -31.52 2.25 13.95
CA VAL A 199 -32.81 1.62 14.34
C VAL A 199 -32.74 0.87 15.67
N LYS A 200 -31.58 0.42 16.13
CA LYS A 200 -31.42 -0.19 17.48
C LYS A 200 -31.30 0.89 18.56
N GLU A 201 -30.55 1.95 18.28
CA GLU A 201 -30.38 3.11 19.15
C GLU A 201 -31.73 3.79 19.40
N LEU A 202 -32.48 4.13 18.34
CA LEU A 202 -33.85 4.68 18.44
C LEU A 202 -34.83 3.76 19.19
N ARG A 203 -34.64 2.43 19.13
CA ARG A 203 -35.45 1.48 19.92
C ARG A 203 -35.06 1.48 21.41
N GLN A 204 -33.79 1.68 21.74
CA GLN A 204 -33.34 1.82 23.12
C GLN A 204 -33.80 3.16 23.71
N GLU A 205 -33.69 4.25 22.96
CA GLU A 205 -34.22 5.57 23.34
C GLU A 205 -35.74 5.53 23.58
N LEU A 206 -36.50 4.90 22.68
CA LEU A 206 -37.95 4.73 22.86
C LEU A 206 -38.30 3.94 24.13
N MET A 207 -37.54 2.89 24.45
CA MET A 207 -37.72 2.11 25.67
C MET A 207 -37.36 2.92 26.93
N GLN A 208 -36.30 3.73 26.87
CA GLN A 208 -35.88 4.62 27.95
C GLN A 208 -36.96 5.69 28.21
N VAL A 209 -37.39 6.41 27.18
CA VAL A 209 -38.46 7.42 27.27
C VAL A 209 -39.78 6.80 27.75
N GLN A 210 -40.09 5.55 27.39
CA GLN A 210 -41.27 4.85 27.91
C GLN A 210 -41.11 4.42 29.38
N GLY A 211 -39.88 4.20 29.87
CA GLY A 211 -39.56 4.02 31.29
C GLY A 211 -39.68 5.33 32.07
N ASP A 212 -39.07 6.40 31.57
CA ASP A 212 -39.10 7.74 32.16
C ASP A 212 -40.53 8.31 32.21
N LYS A 213 -41.34 8.04 31.18
CA LYS A 213 -42.77 8.35 31.21
C LYS A 213 -43.47 7.65 32.39
N LYS A 214 -43.23 6.36 32.62
CA LYS A 214 -43.88 5.60 33.71
C LYS A 214 -43.43 6.08 35.09
N SER A 215 -42.18 6.51 35.26
CA SER A 215 -41.71 7.08 36.52
C SER A 215 -42.30 8.48 36.76
N MET A 216 -42.43 9.31 35.73
CA MET A 216 -43.16 10.59 35.78
C MET A 216 -44.64 10.41 36.10
N GLU A 217 -45.33 9.43 35.49
CA GLU A 217 -46.73 9.10 35.81
C GLU A 217 -46.90 8.61 37.26
N ALA A 218 -45.94 7.85 37.79
CA ALA A 218 -45.93 7.40 39.17
C ALA A 218 -45.70 8.55 40.18
N GLU A 219 -44.72 9.43 39.92
CA GLU A 219 -44.48 10.61 40.77
C GLU A 219 -45.62 11.63 40.65
N GLN A 220 -46.26 11.81 39.47
CA GLN A 220 -47.48 12.60 39.35
C GLN A 220 -48.61 12.03 40.22
N ALA A 221 -48.85 10.71 40.16
CA ALA A 221 -49.86 10.04 40.99
C ALA A 221 -49.53 10.09 42.49
N ARG A 222 -48.25 10.17 42.86
CA ARG A 222 -47.79 10.39 44.23
C ARG A 222 -48.03 11.83 44.68
N LEU A 223 -47.60 12.82 43.89
CA LEU A 223 -47.83 14.25 44.18
C LEU A 223 -49.32 14.57 44.28
N GLN A 224 -50.17 13.95 43.43
CA GLN A 224 -51.64 14.04 43.54
C GLN A 224 -52.16 13.58 44.92
N LYS A 225 -51.59 12.50 45.48
CA LYS A 225 -51.93 12.00 46.83
C LYS A 225 -51.34 12.89 47.94
N GLU A 226 -50.14 13.42 47.76
CA GLU A 226 -49.54 14.34 48.72
C GLU A 226 -50.33 15.66 48.79
N VAL A 227 -50.79 16.19 47.65
CA VAL A 227 -51.70 17.36 47.57
C VAL A 227 -53.03 17.08 48.24
N SER A 228 -53.69 15.94 47.95
CA SER A 228 -54.98 15.63 48.59
C SER A 228 -54.86 15.41 50.10
N ARG A 229 -53.73 14.84 50.58
CA ARG A 229 -53.42 14.75 52.00
C ARG A 229 -53.22 16.14 52.63
N VAL A 230 -52.49 17.05 51.96
CA VAL A 230 -52.31 18.43 52.45
C VAL A 230 -53.65 19.18 52.49
N GLN A 231 -54.53 19.00 51.49
CA GLN A 231 -55.88 19.55 51.50
C GLN A 231 -56.73 19.01 52.67
N GLN A 232 -56.65 17.71 52.96
CA GLN A 232 -57.30 17.12 54.14
C GLN A 232 -56.72 17.66 55.45
N GLN A 233 -55.41 17.87 55.54
CA GLN A 233 -54.76 18.46 56.70
C GLN A 233 -55.13 19.93 56.90
N MET A 234 -55.24 20.71 55.82
CA MET A 234 -55.73 22.09 55.86
C MET A 234 -57.18 22.15 56.35
N ALA A 235 -58.09 21.37 55.75
CA ALA A 235 -59.50 21.32 56.18
C ALA A 235 -59.66 20.85 57.64
N ALA A 236 -58.80 19.93 58.09
CA ALA A 236 -58.77 19.50 59.49
C ALA A 236 -58.28 20.63 60.41
N LEU A 237 -57.22 21.36 60.04
CA LEU A 237 -56.71 22.51 60.81
C LEU A 237 -57.69 23.68 60.83
N GLU A 238 -58.40 23.95 59.73
CA GLU A 238 -59.49 24.92 59.64
C GLU A 238 -60.62 24.54 60.61
N GLY A 239 -61.07 23.28 60.60
CA GLY A 239 -62.06 22.77 61.57
C GLY A 239 -61.61 22.83 63.03
N HIS A 240 -60.33 22.59 63.32
CA HIS A 240 -59.77 22.78 64.67
C HIS A 240 -59.73 24.27 65.07
N LEU A 241 -59.35 25.16 64.15
CA LEU A 241 -59.34 26.60 64.38
C LEU A 241 -60.75 27.13 64.65
N GLU A 242 -61.76 26.67 63.90
CA GLU A 242 -63.16 26.97 64.19
C GLU A 242 -63.60 26.41 65.56
N SER A 243 -63.16 25.20 65.96
CA SER A 243 -63.46 24.64 67.30
C SER A 243 -62.88 25.52 68.39
N VAL A 244 -61.58 25.81 68.33
CA VAL A 244 -60.89 26.70 69.28
C VAL A 244 -61.49 28.11 69.27
N GLN A 245 -61.98 28.60 68.13
CA GLN A 245 -62.67 29.88 68.06
C GLN A 245 -64.02 29.85 68.77
N ARG A 246 -64.83 28.78 68.59
CA ARG A 246 -66.09 28.55 69.34
C ARG A 246 -65.82 28.39 70.84
N GLU A 247 -64.85 27.58 71.22
CA GLU A 247 -64.41 27.39 72.61
C GLU A 247 -63.96 28.73 73.24
N ARG A 248 -63.31 29.61 72.47
CA ARG A 248 -62.95 30.96 72.92
C ARG A 248 -64.17 31.88 73.04
N ASP A 249 -65.11 31.87 72.10
CA ASP A 249 -66.39 32.61 72.21
C ASP A 249 -67.21 32.12 73.42
N GLU A 250 -67.28 30.80 73.63
CA GLU A 250 -67.92 30.18 74.79
C GLU A 250 -67.22 30.57 76.09
N MET A 251 -65.89 30.47 76.17
CA MET A 251 -65.12 30.94 77.33
C MET A 251 -65.29 32.44 77.58
N GLU A 252 -65.42 33.26 76.53
CA GLU A 252 -65.65 34.69 76.64
C GLU A 252 -67.05 35.00 77.21
N THR A 253 -68.09 34.27 76.78
CA THR A 253 -69.43 34.37 77.42
C THR A 253 -69.44 33.84 78.86
N HIS A 254 -68.71 32.76 79.16
CA HIS A 254 -68.53 32.27 80.54
C HIS A 254 -67.77 33.28 81.41
N LEU A 255 -66.77 33.98 80.87
CA LEU A 255 -66.06 35.04 81.58
C LEU A 255 -66.96 36.27 81.82
N GLN A 256 -67.83 36.63 80.87
CA GLN A 256 -68.84 37.68 81.06
C GLN A 256 -69.88 37.28 82.13
N ALA A 257 -70.36 36.03 82.11
CA ALA A 257 -71.24 35.49 83.14
C ALA A 257 -70.57 35.48 84.53
N LEU A 258 -69.34 34.98 84.63
CA LEU A 258 -68.55 34.99 85.87
C LEU A 258 -68.21 36.41 86.35
N GLN A 259 -68.09 37.39 85.46
CA GLN A 259 -67.97 38.81 85.84
C GLN A 259 -69.28 39.36 86.40
N PHE A 260 -70.43 39.02 85.80
CA PHE A 260 -71.75 39.38 86.33
C PHE A 260 -72.00 38.70 87.69
N ASP A 261 -71.74 37.40 87.80
CA ASP A 261 -71.87 36.65 89.06
C ASP A 261 -70.90 37.19 90.12
N ARG A 262 -69.67 37.58 89.76
CA ARG A 262 -68.74 38.26 90.67
C ARG A 262 -69.28 39.62 91.14
N GLN A 263 -69.90 40.40 90.26
CA GLN A 263 -70.54 41.68 90.64
C GLN A 263 -71.75 41.44 91.55
N GLN A 264 -72.57 40.44 91.24
CA GLN A 264 -73.72 40.02 92.05
C GLN A 264 -73.27 39.52 93.42
N VAL A 265 -72.26 38.65 93.50
CA VAL A 265 -71.67 38.15 94.75
C VAL A 265 -71.01 39.28 95.53
N ALA A 266 -70.39 40.27 94.90
CA ALA A 266 -69.87 41.45 95.59
C ALA A 266 -71.01 42.29 96.21
N ALA A 267 -72.07 42.57 95.45
CA ALA A 267 -73.25 43.28 95.93
C ALA A 267 -73.99 42.53 97.05
N LEU A 268 -74.17 41.21 96.90
CA LEU A 268 -74.74 40.33 97.92
C LEU A 268 -73.83 40.23 99.15
N THR A 269 -72.50 40.26 98.99
CA THR A 269 -71.56 40.28 100.11
C THR A 269 -71.66 41.58 100.89
N GLU A 270 -71.76 42.73 100.22
CA GLU A 270 -71.93 44.03 100.89
C GLU A 270 -73.32 44.14 101.56
N ALA A 271 -74.38 43.67 100.90
CA ALA A 271 -75.70 43.55 101.49
C ALA A 271 -75.69 42.60 102.71
N ASN A 272 -74.96 41.48 102.65
CA ASN A 272 -74.82 40.53 103.75
C ASN A 272 -74.00 41.12 104.91
N LYS A 273 -72.95 41.90 104.67
CA LYS A 273 -72.28 42.70 105.73
C LYS A 273 -73.26 43.69 106.39
N GLY A 274 -74.05 44.42 105.58
CA GLY A 274 -75.06 45.35 106.08
C GLY A 274 -76.13 44.66 106.93
N LEU A 275 -76.64 43.52 106.46
CA LEU A 275 -77.58 42.68 107.20
C LEU A 275 -76.95 42.06 108.46
N GLN A 276 -75.67 41.66 108.42
CA GLN A 276 -74.95 41.19 109.61
C GLN A 276 -74.78 42.29 110.65
N ALA A 277 -74.45 43.52 110.23
CA ALA A 277 -74.38 44.66 111.12
C ALA A 277 -75.74 44.96 111.76
N GLN A 278 -76.82 45.02 110.96
CA GLN A 278 -78.19 45.20 111.45
C GLN A 278 -78.64 44.07 112.38
N VAL A 279 -78.34 42.80 112.05
CA VAL A 279 -78.67 41.65 112.90
C VAL A 279 -77.89 41.68 114.21
N GLU A 280 -76.64 42.12 114.22
CA GLU A 280 -75.84 42.21 115.45
C GLU A 280 -76.22 43.43 116.30
N GLU A 281 -76.60 44.55 115.68
CA GLU A 281 -77.22 45.69 116.35
C GLU A 281 -78.55 45.28 117.00
N LEU A 282 -79.49 44.69 116.24
CA LEU A 282 -80.76 44.17 116.76
C LEU A 282 -80.57 43.08 117.83
N ARG A 283 -79.50 42.27 117.77
CA ARG A 283 -79.14 41.32 118.84
C ARG A 283 -78.67 42.03 120.10
N GLN A 284 -77.85 43.08 119.98
CA GLN A 284 -77.42 43.87 121.13
C GLN A 284 -78.59 44.64 121.76
N GLU A 285 -79.46 45.24 120.96
CA GLU A 285 -80.71 45.86 121.41
C GLU A 285 -81.62 44.85 122.11
N ALA A 286 -81.88 43.69 121.48
CA ALA A 286 -82.67 42.63 122.08
C ALA A 286 -82.04 42.10 123.37
N ALA A 287 -80.72 41.95 123.45
CA ALA A 287 -80.02 41.55 124.67
C ALA A 287 -80.20 42.60 125.77
N ARG A 288 -79.98 43.89 125.48
CA ARG A 288 -80.22 45.02 126.40
C ARG A 288 -81.66 45.01 126.90
N ALA A 289 -82.64 45.03 126.00
CA ALA A 289 -84.07 44.99 126.31
C ALA A 289 -84.49 43.75 127.13
N ILE A 290 -83.92 42.57 126.84
CA ILE A 290 -84.14 41.35 127.64
C ILE A 290 -83.54 41.48 129.04
N THR A 291 -82.35 42.08 129.20
CA THR A 291 -81.77 42.31 130.53
C THR A 291 -82.54 43.36 131.32
N GLU A 292 -82.97 44.45 130.68
CA GLU A 292 -83.85 45.44 131.29
C GLU A 292 -85.18 44.84 131.72
N GLN A 293 -85.88 44.10 130.85
CA GLN A 293 -87.17 43.51 131.19
C GLN A 293 -87.03 42.43 132.27
N LYS A 294 -85.90 41.70 132.33
CA LYS A 294 -85.57 40.83 133.47
C LYS A 294 -85.42 41.63 134.78
N GLN A 295 -84.72 42.77 134.75
CA GLN A 295 -84.57 43.66 135.91
C GLN A 295 -85.90 44.31 136.34
N ARG A 296 -86.72 44.77 135.39
CA ARG A 296 -88.06 45.34 135.65
C ARG A 296 -88.96 44.32 136.35
N VAL A 297 -89.02 43.07 135.85
CA VAL A 297 -89.76 41.98 136.53
C VAL A 297 -89.28 41.76 137.97
N THR A 298 -87.97 41.83 138.24
CA THR A 298 -87.46 41.65 139.61
C THR A 298 -87.76 42.84 140.53
N ARG A 299 -87.78 44.08 140.01
CA ARG A 299 -88.15 45.29 140.78
C ARG A 299 -89.65 45.30 141.08
N LEU A 300 -90.50 45.18 140.06
CA LEU A 300 -91.95 45.07 140.27
C LEU A 300 -92.33 43.93 141.23
N GLY A 301 -91.59 42.81 141.17
CA GLY A 301 -91.74 41.70 142.11
C GLY A 301 -91.31 42.00 143.57
N SER A 302 -90.30 42.83 143.80
CA SER A 302 -89.96 43.32 145.15
C SER A 302 -90.97 44.36 145.62
N ASP A 303 -91.31 45.30 144.74
CA ASP A 303 -92.00 46.54 145.08
C ASP A 303 -93.47 46.24 145.43
N LEU A 304 -94.10 45.33 144.68
CA LEU A 304 -95.38 44.71 145.01
C LEU A 304 -95.34 43.98 146.37
N SER A 305 -94.25 43.26 146.67
CA SER A 305 -94.11 42.53 147.94
C SER A 305 -93.96 43.48 149.14
N SER A 306 -93.35 44.67 148.96
CA SER A 306 -93.37 45.74 149.97
C SER A 306 -94.75 46.37 150.07
N ALA A 307 -95.40 46.77 148.97
CA ALA A 307 -96.72 47.41 148.99
C ALA A 307 -97.77 46.52 149.69
N GLN A 308 -97.82 45.23 149.37
CA GLN A 308 -98.70 44.25 150.04
C GLN A 308 -98.37 44.07 151.54
N LYS A 309 -97.12 44.28 151.99
CA LYS A 309 -96.74 44.22 153.41
C LYS A 309 -97.11 45.51 154.14
N GLU A 310 -96.82 46.66 153.53
CA GLU A 310 -97.18 47.99 154.03
C GLU A 310 -98.69 48.09 154.23
N MET A 311 -99.48 47.78 153.21
CA MET A 311 -100.94 47.73 153.28
C MET A 311 -101.43 46.85 154.45
N LYS A 312 -100.89 45.63 154.60
CA LYS A 312 -101.27 44.72 155.70
C LYS A 312 -100.82 45.23 157.07
N SER A 313 -99.75 46.01 157.16
CA SER A 313 -99.27 46.62 158.39
C SER A 313 -100.11 47.85 158.79
N LYS A 314 -100.45 48.70 157.81
CA LYS A 314 -101.34 49.85 157.95
C LYS A 314 -102.75 49.40 158.37
N HIS A 315 -103.33 48.41 157.67
CA HIS A 315 -104.63 47.85 158.03
C HIS A 315 -104.71 47.41 159.51
N LYS A 316 -103.69 46.70 160.01
CA LYS A 316 -103.61 46.31 161.44
C LYS A 316 -103.45 47.48 162.41
N ALA A 317 -102.71 48.52 162.01
CA ALA A 317 -102.61 49.74 162.81
C ALA A 317 -103.97 50.46 162.88
N TYR A 318 -104.72 50.49 161.77
CA TYR A 318 -106.06 51.07 161.70
C TYR A 318 -107.10 50.25 162.48
N GLU A 319 -107.09 48.92 162.37
CA GLU A 319 -107.89 48.01 163.23
C GLU A 319 -107.65 48.32 164.72
N SER A 320 -106.39 48.53 165.11
CA SER A 320 -106.03 48.89 166.49
C SER A 320 -106.52 50.28 166.88
N ALA A 321 -106.33 51.30 166.03
CA ALA A 321 -106.79 52.66 166.28
C ALA A 321 -108.33 52.74 166.41
N VAL A 322 -109.06 52.13 165.48
CA VAL A 322 -110.53 51.99 165.52
C VAL A 322 -110.99 51.26 166.77
N SER A 323 -110.29 50.20 167.19
CA SER A 323 -110.59 49.48 168.44
C SER A 323 -110.39 50.36 169.69
N ILE A 324 -109.33 51.17 169.73
CA ILE A 324 -109.03 52.08 170.85
C ILE A 324 -110.06 53.21 170.92
N LEU A 325 -110.38 53.83 169.79
CA LEU A 325 -111.38 54.91 169.71
C LEU A 325 -112.79 54.40 170.01
N SER A 326 -113.18 53.25 169.46
CA SER A 326 -114.47 52.61 169.77
C SER A 326 -114.61 52.27 171.25
N ARG A 327 -113.53 51.79 171.90
CA ARG A 327 -113.54 51.55 173.35
C ARG A 327 -113.68 52.85 174.15
N ARG A 328 -112.93 53.91 173.80
CA ARG A 328 -113.06 55.23 174.45
C ARG A 328 -114.46 55.82 174.27
N LEU A 329 -115.05 55.65 173.10
CA LEU A 329 -116.42 56.07 172.82
C LEU A 329 -117.43 55.29 173.68
N GLN A 330 -117.24 53.98 173.85
CA GLN A 330 -118.07 53.17 174.75
C GLN A 330 -117.90 53.56 176.23
N GLU A 331 -116.67 53.91 176.66
CA GLU A 331 -116.37 54.43 178.01
C GLU A 331 -117.02 55.81 178.24
N ALA A 332 -117.03 56.69 177.23
CA ALA A 332 -117.72 57.98 177.28
C ALA A 332 -119.26 57.84 177.24
N LEU A 333 -119.78 56.85 176.51
CA LEU A 333 -121.20 56.49 176.48
C LEU A 333 -121.70 56.04 177.86
N THR A 334 -121.02 55.09 178.51
CA THR A 334 -121.45 54.60 179.82
C THR A 334 -121.28 55.67 180.92
N ALA A 335 -120.26 56.53 180.81
CA ALA A 335 -120.14 57.70 181.69
C ALA A 335 -121.30 58.71 181.49
N LYS A 336 -121.72 58.96 180.25
CA LYS A 336 -122.89 59.81 179.93
C LYS A 336 -124.18 59.23 180.54
N GLU A 337 -124.41 57.94 180.33
CA GLU A 337 -125.60 57.22 180.81
C GLU A 337 -125.66 57.18 182.35
N ALA A 338 -124.52 56.99 183.02
CA ALA A 338 -124.41 57.08 184.47
C ALA A 338 -124.72 58.49 185.00
N ALA A 339 -124.16 59.53 184.37
CA ALA A 339 -124.46 60.92 184.72
C ALA A 339 -125.94 61.27 184.51
N GLU A 340 -126.56 60.82 183.40
CA GLU A 340 -128.00 60.97 183.16
C GLU A 340 -128.84 60.27 184.23
N ALA A 341 -128.44 59.07 184.66
CA ALA A 341 -129.12 58.34 185.73
C ALA A 341 -129.06 59.08 187.07
N GLU A 342 -127.88 59.51 187.54
CA GLU A 342 -127.73 60.26 188.79
C GLU A 342 -128.51 61.60 188.76
N LEU A 343 -128.39 62.33 187.66
CA LEU A 343 -129.06 63.62 187.45
C LEU A 343 -130.60 63.43 187.43
N SER A 344 -131.10 62.31 186.87
CA SER A 344 -132.53 61.98 186.92
C SER A 344 -133.02 61.67 188.35
N GLN A 345 -132.23 60.94 189.16
CA GLN A 345 -132.57 60.64 190.55
C GLN A 345 -132.57 61.91 191.42
N LEU A 346 -131.57 62.78 191.27
CA LEU A 346 -131.48 64.02 192.03
C LEU A 346 -132.59 65.02 191.63
N ARG A 347 -132.97 65.08 190.35
CA ARG A 347 -134.16 65.85 189.92
C ARG A 347 -135.46 65.33 190.54
N ALA A 348 -135.60 64.01 190.73
CA ALA A 348 -136.75 63.44 191.42
C ALA A 348 -136.75 63.77 192.93
N GLN A 349 -135.59 63.65 193.60
CA GLN A 349 -135.46 64.00 195.03
C GLN A 349 -135.70 65.49 195.31
N ALA A 350 -135.39 66.38 194.35
CA ALA A 350 -135.64 67.81 194.45
C ALA A 350 -137.13 68.21 194.32
N ALA A 351 -138.06 67.28 194.09
CA ALA A 351 -139.49 67.55 193.92
C ALA A 351 -140.30 67.47 195.23
N ASP A 352 -139.89 66.63 196.20
CA ASP A 352 -140.72 66.23 197.36
C ASP A 352 -140.34 66.92 198.70
N GLY A 353 -139.43 67.90 198.69
CA GLY A 353 -138.87 68.50 199.91
C GLY A 353 -138.73 70.03 199.88
N ALA A 354 -138.75 70.65 201.06
CA ALA A 354 -138.60 72.11 201.20
C ALA A 354 -137.23 72.61 200.72
N SER A 355 -137.18 73.85 200.24
CA SER A 355 -136.08 74.35 199.41
C SER A 355 -134.74 74.48 200.14
N ASP A 356 -133.78 73.64 199.76
CA ASP A 356 -132.37 73.80 200.10
C ASP A 356 -131.56 74.16 198.84
N LEU A 357 -130.59 75.07 198.95
CA LEU A 357 -129.90 75.64 197.78
C LEU A 357 -128.94 74.62 197.14
N VAL A 358 -128.29 73.81 197.99
CA VAL A 358 -127.20 72.88 197.65
C VAL A 358 -127.65 71.82 196.63
N LEU A 359 -128.91 71.37 196.68
CA LEU A 359 -129.46 70.41 195.71
C LEU A 359 -129.53 70.99 194.30
N ARG A 360 -129.82 72.30 194.15
CA ARG A 360 -129.84 72.95 192.83
C ARG A 360 -128.44 73.13 192.27
N GLU A 361 -127.48 73.50 193.11
CA GLU A 361 -126.07 73.60 192.71
C GLU A 361 -125.51 72.24 192.28
N ARG A 362 -125.86 71.14 192.98
CA ARG A 362 -125.43 69.79 192.58
C ARG A 362 -126.08 69.31 191.29
N ILE A 363 -127.36 69.64 191.05
CA ILE A 363 -128.03 69.36 189.77
C ILE A 363 -127.37 70.16 188.63
N GLN A 364 -127.10 71.46 188.81
CA GLN A 364 -126.41 72.28 187.81
C GLN A 364 -124.98 71.78 187.52
N ALA A 365 -124.24 71.32 188.54
CA ALA A 365 -122.93 70.71 188.35
C ALA A 365 -123.03 69.45 187.45
N LEU A 366 -123.98 68.55 187.73
CA LEU A 366 -124.22 67.36 186.91
C LEU A 366 -124.76 67.70 185.50
N GLU A 367 -125.52 68.79 185.34
CA GLU A 367 -125.94 69.27 184.02
C GLU A 367 -124.76 69.77 183.18
N VAL A 368 -123.77 70.43 183.80
CA VAL A 368 -122.52 70.83 183.15
C VAL A 368 -121.64 69.60 182.86
N GLU A 369 -121.44 68.71 183.83
CA GLU A 369 -120.68 67.46 183.63
C GLU A 369 -121.29 66.65 182.47
N LEU A 370 -122.61 66.43 182.45
CA LEU A 370 -123.31 65.78 181.36
C LEU A 370 -123.13 66.49 180.00
N GLN A 371 -123.17 67.83 179.95
CA GLN A 371 -122.89 68.57 178.71
C GLN A 371 -121.44 68.40 178.24
N THR A 372 -120.47 68.30 179.15
CA THR A 372 -119.06 68.05 178.80
C THR A 372 -118.79 66.62 178.33
N VAL A 373 -119.39 65.60 178.99
CA VAL A 373 -119.30 64.20 178.55
C VAL A 373 -120.08 63.99 177.25
N GLY A 374 -121.23 64.66 177.07
CA GLY A 374 -121.95 64.70 175.80
C GLY A 374 -121.10 65.29 174.66
N HIS A 375 -120.36 66.38 174.92
CA HIS A 375 -119.41 66.93 173.96
C HIS A 375 -118.25 65.97 173.67
N SER A 376 -117.63 65.36 174.68
CA SER A 376 -116.52 64.43 174.46
C SER A 376 -116.95 63.20 173.66
N LYS A 377 -118.17 62.70 173.90
CA LYS A 377 -118.81 61.64 173.11
C LYS A 377 -118.98 62.04 171.64
N VAL A 378 -119.51 63.22 171.35
CA VAL A 378 -119.66 63.72 169.96
C VAL A 378 -118.31 63.99 169.28
N MET A 379 -117.28 64.40 170.03
CA MET A 379 -115.93 64.55 169.49
C MET A 379 -115.29 63.19 169.18
N LEU A 380 -115.41 62.20 170.07
CA LEU A 380 -114.94 60.84 169.82
C LEU A 380 -115.68 60.15 168.66
N GLU A 381 -116.97 60.44 168.45
CA GLU A 381 -117.71 59.99 167.27
C GLU A 381 -117.13 60.59 165.99
N LYS A 382 -116.80 61.89 165.97
CA LYS A 382 -116.15 62.55 164.82
C LYS A 382 -114.75 62.02 164.57
N GLU A 383 -113.90 61.94 165.60
CA GLU A 383 -112.54 61.40 165.50
C GLU A 383 -112.56 59.96 164.96
N LEU A 384 -113.49 59.13 165.42
CA LEU A 384 -113.69 57.77 164.90
C LEU A 384 -114.17 57.78 163.44
N GLN A 385 -115.12 58.63 163.07
CA GLN A 385 -115.62 58.76 161.70
C GLN A 385 -114.54 59.25 160.73
N GLU A 386 -113.73 60.24 161.14
CA GLU A 386 -112.62 60.81 160.36
C GLU A 386 -111.47 59.81 160.22
N VAL A 387 -111.10 59.09 161.29
CA VAL A 387 -110.13 57.99 161.21
C VAL A 387 -110.64 56.87 160.30
N ILE A 388 -111.91 56.48 160.37
CA ILE A 388 -112.47 55.49 159.45
C ILE A 388 -112.38 55.99 158.00
N ALA A 389 -112.81 57.22 157.70
CA ALA A 389 -112.80 57.78 156.35
C ALA A 389 -111.38 57.88 155.75
N LEU A 390 -110.43 58.46 156.50
CA LEU A 390 -109.03 58.57 156.07
C LEU A 390 -108.38 57.20 155.87
N THR A 391 -108.64 56.25 156.77
CA THR A 391 -108.05 54.91 156.65
C THR A 391 -108.70 54.05 155.57
N THR A 392 -109.98 54.26 155.24
CA THR A 392 -110.57 53.68 154.01
C THR A 392 -109.92 54.23 152.76
N GLN A 393 -109.72 55.56 152.66
CA GLN A 393 -109.05 56.18 151.52
C GLN A 393 -107.61 55.68 151.37
N GLU A 394 -106.80 55.73 152.43
CA GLU A 394 -105.42 55.21 152.38
C GLU A 394 -105.40 53.73 151.95
N LEU A 395 -106.27 52.88 152.52
CA LEU A 395 -106.32 51.47 152.12
C LEU A 395 -106.78 51.25 150.68
N GLU A 396 -107.56 52.16 150.10
CA GLU A 396 -107.96 52.13 148.70
C GLU A 396 -106.81 52.57 147.79
N GLU A 397 -106.10 53.65 148.11
CA GLU A 397 -104.87 54.07 147.41
C GLU A 397 -103.79 52.95 147.43
N TYR A 398 -103.61 52.24 148.55
CA TYR A 398 -102.70 51.08 148.60
C TYR A 398 -103.23 49.85 147.86
N ARG A 399 -104.55 49.68 147.68
CA ARG A 399 -105.14 48.59 146.86
C ARG A 399 -104.93 48.86 145.38
N GLU A 400 -105.22 50.07 144.92
CA GLU A 400 -105.01 50.49 143.54
C GLU A 400 -103.54 50.34 143.15
N LYS A 401 -102.62 50.84 143.98
CA LYS A 401 -101.17 50.67 143.77
C LYS A 401 -100.69 49.21 143.79
N VAL A 402 -101.37 48.32 144.52
CA VAL A 402 -101.08 46.87 144.48
C VAL A 402 -101.59 46.24 143.18
N LEU A 403 -102.75 46.67 142.67
CA LEU A 403 -103.31 46.20 141.40
C LEU A 403 -102.47 46.67 140.20
N GLU A 404 -102.07 47.94 140.16
CA GLU A 404 -101.16 48.49 139.13
C GLU A 404 -99.87 47.66 139.02
N LEU A 405 -99.23 47.38 140.15
CA LEU A 405 -98.01 46.57 140.23
C LEU A 405 -98.24 45.08 139.89
N GLU A 406 -99.45 44.56 140.07
CA GLU A 406 -99.81 43.19 139.65
C GLU A 406 -100.03 43.10 138.13
N ASP A 407 -100.64 44.10 137.51
CA ASP A 407 -100.86 44.16 136.06
C ASP A 407 -99.56 44.45 135.28
N GLU A 408 -98.73 45.41 135.70
CA GLU A 408 -97.41 45.63 135.07
C GLU A 408 -96.53 44.37 135.16
N LEU A 409 -96.60 43.64 136.28
CA LEU A 409 -95.89 42.37 136.47
C LEU A 409 -96.49 41.26 135.59
N GLN A 410 -97.80 41.28 135.33
CA GLN A 410 -98.49 40.36 134.43
C GLN A 410 -98.12 40.59 132.95
N GLU A 411 -98.12 41.83 132.47
CA GLU A 411 -97.60 42.17 131.14
C GLU A 411 -96.14 41.73 130.98
N SER A 412 -95.32 42.03 131.99
CA SER A 412 -93.90 41.69 132.02
C SER A 412 -93.65 40.16 132.03
N ARG A 413 -94.58 39.35 132.57
CA ARG A 413 -94.60 37.88 132.40
C ARG A 413 -95.00 37.48 130.97
N GLY A 414 -95.88 38.25 130.31
CA GLY A 414 -96.23 38.08 128.90
C GLY A 414 -95.02 38.17 127.96
N PHE A 415 -94.21 39.22 128.09
CA PHE A 415 -92.97 39.38 127.31
C PHE A 415 -92.00 38.19 127.50
N ARG A 416 -91.86 37.67 128.73
CA ARG A 416 -91.05 36.47 129.03
C ARG A 416 -91.50 35.23 128.24
N ARG A 417 -92.82 35.08 127.96
CA ARG A 417 -93.37 34.01 127.12
C ARG A 417 -93.13 34.22 125.61
N LYS A 418 -92.82 35.45 125.16
CA LYS A 418 -92.44 35.73 123.76
C LYS A 418 -90.97 35.39 123.51
N ILE A 419 -90.09 35.75 124.46
CA ILE A 419 -88.64 35.50 124.39
C ILE A 419 -88.32 34.00 124.24
N LYS A 420 -88.90 33.12 125.07
CA LYS A 420 -88.66 31.67 125.00
C LYS A 420 -88.94 31.05 123.62
N ARG A 421 -89.99 31.51 122.93
CA ARG A 421 -90.34 31.01 121.58
C ARG A 421 -89.29 31.38 120.52
N LEU A 422 -88.61 32.52 120.69
CA LEU A 422 -87.49 32.94 119.83
C LEU A 422 -86.21 32.14 120.13
N GLU A 423 -85.96 31.80 121.40
CA GLU A 423 -84.87 30.89 121.78
C GLU A 423 -85.07 29.49 121.16
N GLU A 424 -86.32 29.01 121.09
CA GLU A 424 -86.69 27.72 120.50
C GLU A 424 -86.56 27.70 118.96
N SER A 425 -86.92 28.78 118.26
CA SER A 425 -86.69 28.86 116.80
C SER A 425 -85.20 28.91 116.45
N ASN A 426 -84.38 29.63 117.23
CA ASN A 426 -82.94 29.73 116.99
C ASN A 426 -82.23 28.37 117.12
N ARG A 427 -82.71 27.47 118.00
CA ARG A 427 -82.16 26.10 118.12
C ARG A 427 -82.41 25.24 116.87
N LYS A 428 -83.49 25.48 116.11
CA LYS A 428 -83.78 24.71 114.88
C LYS A 428 -82.83 25.11 113.75
N LEU A 429 -82.68 26.42 113.53
CA LEU A 429 -81.77 26.99 112.52
C LEU A 429 -80.30 26.55 112.74
N ALA A 430 -79.88 26.35 113.99
CA ALA A 430 -78.54 25.84 114.30
C ALA A 430 -78.29 24.42 113.76
N LEU A 431 -79.28 23.52 113.85
CA LEU A 431 -79.17 22.14 113.36
C LEU A 431 -79.19 22.07 111.83
N GLU A 432 -79.94 22.95 111.18
CA GLU A 432 -79.97 23.08 109.71
C GLU A 432 -78.58 23.50 109.17
N LEU A 433 -77.89 24.42 109.85
CA LEU A 433 -76.51 24.81 109.50
C LEU A 433 -75.48 23.69 109.67
N GLU A 434 -75.67 22.77 110.62
CA GLU A 434 -74.81 21.59 110.77
C GLU A 434 -75.04 20.56 109.66
N HIS A 435 -76.29 20.39 109.20
CA HIS A 435 -76.62 19.49 108.10
C HIS A 435 -75.97 19.92 106.77
N GLU A 436 -75.99 21.21 106.41
CA GLU A 436 -75.34 21.70 105.19
C GLU A 436 -73.81 21.59 105.23
N ARG A 437 -73.18 21.75 106.41
CA ARG A 437 -71.74 21.47 106.59
C ARG A 437 -71.39 20.00 106.30
N GLY A 438 -72.27 19.07 106.66
CA GLY A 438 -72.13 17.66 106.31
C GLY A 438 -72.10 17.43 104.79
N LYS A 439 -73.03 18.05 104.05
CA LYS A 439 -73.08 17.94 102.57
C LYS A 439 -71.83 18.49 101.90
N LEU A 440 -71.37 19.68 102.32
CA LEU A 440 -70.14 20.30 101.80
C LEU A 440 -68.91 19.39 102.01
N THR A 441 -68.84 18.70 103.14
CA THR A 441 -67.75 17.76 103.43
C THR A 441 -67.76 16.56 102.47
N GLY A 442 -68.94 16.00 102.17
CA GLY A 442 -69.09 14.90 101.20
C GLY A 442 -68.73 15.31 99.77
N LEU A 443 -69.11 16.52 99.34
CA LEU A 443 -68.69 17.07 98.04
C LEU A 443 -67.17 17.25 97.95
N GLY A 444 -66.52 17.66 99.05
CA GLY A 444 -65.06 17.75 99.13
C GLY A 444 -64.35 16.41 98.92
N GLN A 445 -64.89 15.32 99.49
CA GLN A 445 -64.37 13.96 99.32
C GLN A 445 -64.50 13.47 97.87
N SER A 446 -65.67 13.67 97.25
CA SER A 446 -65.89 13.31 95.83
C SER A 446 -64.93 14.07 94.89
N ASN A 447 -64.70 15.36 95.16
CA ASN A 447 -63.79 16.20 94.39
C ASN A 447 -62.31 15.78 94.59
N ALA A 448 -61.93 15.26 95.75
CA ALA A 448 -60.59 14.69 95.98
C ALA A 448 -60.35 13.44 95.12
N ALA A 449 -61.28 12.48 95.11
CA ALA A 449 -61.17 11.25 94.31
C ALA A 449 -61.07 11.53 92.80
N LEU A 450 -61.75 12.57 92.29
CA LEU A 450 -61.62 13.01 90.90
C LEU A 450 -60.22 13.55 90.57
N ARG A 451 -59.55 14.24 91.51
CA ARG A 451 -58.15 14.68 91.31
C ARG A 451 -57.17 13.50 91.28
N GLU A 452 -57.36 12.51 92.14
CA GLU A 452 -56.54 11.28 92.14
C GLU A 452 -56.66 10.54 90.80
N HIS A 453 -57.88 10.37 90.29
CA HIS A 453 -58.10 9.76 88.98
C HIS A 453 -57.45 10.56 87.84
N ASN A 454 -57.53 11.91 87.87
CA ASN A 454 -56.87 12.74 86.86
C ASN A 454 -55.34 12.59 86.90
N SER A 455 -54.74 12.57 88.09
CA SER A 455 -53.28 12.38 88.23
C SER A 455 -52.81 11.00 87.72
N VAL A 456 -53.63 9.95 87.86
CA VAL A 456 -53.37 8.64 87.23
C VAL A 456 -53.39 8.73 85.70
N LEU A 457 -54.30 9.51 85.10
CA LEU A 457 -54.31 9.74 83.65
C LEU A 457 -53.11 10.56 83.19
N GLU A 458 -52.75 11.65 83.89
CA GLU A 458 -51.58 12.48 83.60
C GLU A 458 -50.29 11.65 83.59
N THR A 459 -50.09 10.79 84.61
CA THR A 459 -48.90 9.90 84.66
C THR A 459 -48.92 8.78 83.62
N ALA A 460 -50.09 8.40 83.10
CA ALA A 460 -50.21 7.45 81.98
C ALA A 460 -49.93 8.12 80.62
N LEU A 461 -50.28 9.39 80.45
CA LEU A 461 -49.95 10.19 79.27
C LEU A 461 -48.45 10.48 79.21
N ALA A 462 -47.85 10.98 80.29
CA ALA A 462 -46.42 11.28 80.36
C ALA A 462 -45.52 10.06 80.05
N LYS A 463 -45.97 8.83 80.40
CA LYS A 463 -45.29 7.59 80.01
C LYS A 463 -45.35 7.34 78.51
N ARG A 464 -46.54 7.45 77.89
CA ARG A 464 -46.72 7.29 76.44
C ARG A 464 -45.92 8.33 75.65
N GLU A 465 -45.82 9.55 76.16
CA GLU A 465 -45.00 10.61 75.56
C GLU A 465 -43.51 10.26 75.62
N ALA A 466 -43.01 9.71 76.74
CA ALA A 466 -41.65 9.20 76.85
C ALA A 466 -41.39 8.01 75.90
N ASP A 467 -42.30 7.03 75.83
CA ASP A 467 -42.22 5.87 74.93
C ASP A 467 -42.14 6.32 73.44
N LEU A 468 -42.92 7.33 73.06
CA LEU A 468 -42.91 7.92 71.71
C LEU A 468 -41.60 8.68 71.42
N VAL A 469 -41.03 9.37 72.40
CA VAL A 469 -39.72 10.03 72.27
C VAL A 469 -38.61 8.99 72.10
N GLU A 470 -38.63 7.90 72.86
CA GLU A 470 -37.63 6.83 72.69
C GLU A 470 -37.75 6.17 71.31
N LEU A 471 -38.96 5.83 70.86
CA LEU A 471 -39.19 5.25 69.53
C LEU A 471 -38.71 6.18 68.41
N ASN A 472 -38.92 7.49 68.54
CA ASN A 472 -38.42 8.49 67.59
C ASN A 472 -36.87 8.51 67.54
N LEU A 473 -36.21 8.44 68.70
CA LEU A 473 -34.74 8.34 68.78
C LEU A 473 -34.22 7.04 68.15
N GLN A 474 -34.90 5.91 68.38
CA GLN A 474 -34.56 4.63 67.74
C GLN A 474 -34.70 4.71 66.20
N VAL A 475 -35.78 5.32 65.68
CA VAL A 475 -35.98 5.55 64.24
C VAL A 475 -34.88 6.47 63.67
N GLN A 476 -34.52 7.55 64.36
CA GLN A 476 -33.44 8.44 63.93
C GLN A 476 -32.08 7.71 63.87
N ALA A 477 -31.78 6.84 64.83
CA ALA A 477 -30.56 6.03 64.82
C ALA A 477 -30.53 5.03 63.65
N ILE A 478 -31.66 4.42 63.30
CA ILE A 478 -31.79 3.54 62.12
C ILE A 478 -31.61 4.35 60.82
N MET A 479 -32.23 5.53 60.73
CA MET A 479 -32.09 6.43 59.57
C MET A 479 -30.65 6.89 59.36
N GLN A 480 -29.91 7.23 60.43
CA GLN A 480 -28.50 7.58 60.34
C GLN A 480 -27.65 6.41 59.84
N ARG A 481 -27.88 5.18 60.33
CA ARG A 481 -27.19 3.98 59.84
C ARG A 481 -27.46 3.74 58.36
N LYS A 482 -28.71 3.87 57.92
CA LYS A 482 -29.08 3.71 56.50
C LYS A 482 -28.47 4.79 55.60
N GLN A 483 -28.43 6.04 56.04
CA GLN A 483 -27.72 7.11 55.32
C GLN A 483 -26.21 6.86 55.18
N GLU A 484 -25.60 6.14 56.12
CA GLU A 484 -24.18 5.78 56.08
C GLU A 484 -23.92 4.55 55.20
N GLU A 485 -24.77 3.51 55.29
CA GLU A 485 -24.79 2.39 54.32
C GLU A 485 -24.96 2.91 52.88
N ASP A 486 -25.88 3.86 52.65
CA ASP A 486 -26.09 4.48 51.33
C ASP A 486 -24.91 5.35 50.88
N ARG A 487 -24.11 5.90 51.79
CA ARG A 487 -22.86 6.61 51.44
C ARG A 487 -21.80 5.62 51.01
N GLN A 488 -21.61 4.54 51.76
CA GLN A 488 -20.63 3.49 51.47
C GLN A 488 -20.96 2.77 50.16
N MET A 489 -22.24 2.48 49.90
CA MET A 489 -22.71 1.93 48.63
C MET A 489 -22.43 2.88 47.45
N ARG A 490 -22.69 4.19 47.62
CA ARG A 490 -22.37 5.20 46.59
C ARG A 490 -20.86 5.33 46.32
N GLN A 491 -20.04 5.29 47.36
CA GLN A 491 -18.57 5.27 47.22
C GLN A 491 -18.08 4.00 46.50
N LEU A 492 -18.63 2.84 46.82
CA LEU A 492 -18.31 1.57 46.15
C LEU A 492 -18.68 1.61 44.66
N VAL A 493 -19.87 2.11 44.32
CA VAL A 493 -20.31 2.28 42.92
C VAL A 493 -19.37 3.24 42.17
N GLN A 494 -18.98 4.36 42.77
CA GLN A 494 -18.01 5.30 42.17
C GLN A 494 -16.62 4.68 41.98
N ALA A 495 -16.14 3.89 42.94
CA ALA A 495 -14.87 3.18 42.83
C ALA A 495 -14.88 2.12 41.72
N LEU A 496 -15.98 1.38 41.58
CA LEU A 496 -16.19 0.40 40.51
C LEU A 496 -16.33 1.06 39.13
N GLN A 497 -17.03 2.19 39.03
CA GLN A 497 -17.08 3.00 37.80
C GLN A 497 -15.69 3.50 37.41
N ALA A 498 -14.91 4.04 38.36
CA ALA A 498 -13.55 4.49 38.11
C ALA A 498 -12.60 3.34 37.72
N ALA A 499 -12.82 2.11 38.23
CA ALA A 499 -12.10 0.93 37.78
C ALA A 499 -12.48 0.53 36.34
N LEU A 500 -13.78 0.53 36.02
CA LEU A 500 -14.29 0.22 34.68
C LEU A 500 -13.78 1.19 33.62
N GLU A 501 -13.66 2.48 33.91
CA GLU A 501 -13.07 3.44 32.94
C GLU A 501 -11.55 3.23 32.76
N ARG A 502 -10.81 2.80 33.77
CA ARG A 502 -9.38 2.42 33.60
C ARG A 502 -9.25 1.18 32.71
N GLU A 503 -10.01 0.13 33.00
CA GLU A 503 -10.08 -1.09 32.18
C GLU A 503 -10.43 -0.77 30.71
N LYS A 504 -11.42 0.12 30.48
CA LYS A 504 -11.74 0.60 29.13
C LYS A 504 -10.57 1.30 28.45
N LEU A 505 -9.83 2.16 29.15
CA LEU A 505 -8.67 2.86 28.59
C LEU A 505 -7.52 1.90 28.28
N GLU A 506 -7.24 0.95 29.17
CA GLU A 506 -6.24 -0.11 28.96
C GLU A 506 -6.61 -1.00 27.76
N VAL A 507 -7.88 -1.40 27.64
CA VAL A 507 -8.40 -2.13 26.47
C VAL A 507 -8.27 -1.32 25.17
N HIS A 508 -8.42 0.01 25.19
CA HIS A 508 -8.16 0.85 24.01
C HIS A 508 -6.67 0.91 23.66
N SER A 509 -5.79 1.15 24.64
CA SER A 509 -4.34 1.14 24.39
C SER A 509 -3.85 -0.21 23.87
N LEU A 510 -4.33 -1.33 24.42
CA LEU A 510 -4.01 -2.67 23.94
C LEU A 510 -4.53 -2.93 22.52
N ARG A 511 -5.70 -2.39 22.14
CA ARG A 511 -6.20 -2.45 20.75
C ARG A 511 -5.30 -1.66 19.79
N GLU A 512 -4.83 -0.48 20.20
CA GLU A 512 -3.90 0.35 19.41
C GLU A 512 -2.53 -0.34 19.24
N GLN A 513 -1.97 -0.88 20.33
CA GLN A 513 -0.72 -1.67 20.30
C GLN A 513 -0.86 -2.90 19.38
N VAL A 514 -1.97 -3.63 19.47
CA VAL A 514 -2.27 -4.76 18.58
C VAL A 514 -2.50 -4.32 17.13
N ALA A 515 -3.00 -3.12 16.87
CA ALA A 515 -3.10 -2.56 15.53
C ALA A 515 -1.72 -2.17 14.96
N ALA A 516 -0.87 -1.51 15.74
CA ALA A 516 0.50 -1.18 15.38
C ALA A 516 1.32 -2.44 15.07
N ALA A 517 1.33 -3.43 15.97
CA ALA A 517 2.01 -4.72 15.76
C ALA A 517 1.50 -5.47 14.52
N LYS A 518 0.22 -5.35 14.15
CA LYS A 518 -0.32 -5.90 12.89
C LYS A 518 0.15 -5.14 11.65
N VAL A 519 0.40 -3.83 11.74
CA VAL A 519 0.99 -3.04 10.66
C VAL A 519 2.48 -3.38 10.50
N GLU A 520 3.23 -3.47 11.60
CA GLU A 520 4.63 -3.90 11.62
C GLU A 520 4.81 -5.32 11.09
N ALA A 521 3.99 -6.29 11.53
CA ALA A 521 4.02 -7.65 11.00
C ALA A 521 3.75 -7.70 9.48
N ARG A 522 2.84 -6.85 8.97
CA ARG A 522 2.62 -6.70 7.52
C ARG A 522 3.79 -6.02 6.80
N HIS A 523 4.47 -5.06 7.44
CA HIS A 523 5.66 -4.41 6.90
C HIS A 523 6.83 -5.41 6.81
N ASN A 524 7.08 -6.16 7.89
CA ASN A 524 8.08 -7.22 7.95
C ASN A 524 7.78 -8.36 6.96
N GLN A 525 6.51 -8.71 6.76
CA GLN A 525 6.12 -9.69 5.73
C GLN A 525 6.36 -9.17 4.29
N ARG A 526 6.23 -7.86 4.05
CA ARG A 526 6.58 -7.24 2.76
C ARG A 526 8.10 -7.25 2.55
N HIS A 527 8.88 -6.85 3.56
CA HIS A 527 10.34 -6.90 3.52
C HIS A 527 10.88 -8.31 3.30
N PHE A 528 10.34 -9.30 4.02
CA PHE A 528 10.72 -10.70 3.81
C PHE A 528 10.42 -11.17 2.38
N LYS A 529 9.29 -10.76 1.79
CA LYS A 529 8.97 -11.04 0.37
C LYS A 529 9.91 -10.32 -0.60
N ALA A 530 10.26 -9.05 -0.34
CA ALA A 530 11.22 -8.30 -1.15
C ALA A 530 12.61 -8.96 -1.12
N ALA A 531 13.16 -9.22 0.08
CA ALA A 531 14.43 -9.93 0.24
C ALA A 531 14.41 -11.35 -0.37
N THR A 532 13.26 -12.04 -0.38
CA THR A 532 13.10 -13.34 -1.07
C THR A 532 13.15 -13.19 -2.60
N LEU A 533 12.60 -12.10 -3.15
CA LEU A 533 12.68 -11.79 -4.59
C LEU A 533 14.09 -11.36 -4.99
N GLU A 534 14.71 -10.45 -4.24
CA GLU A 534 16.11 -10.04 -4.42
C GLU A 534 17.06 -11.25 -4.37
N LEU A 535 16.89 -12.14 -3.38
CA LEU A 535 17.64 -13.41 -3.31
C LEU A 535 17.37 -14.33 -4.52
N SER A 536 16.19 -14.27 -5.13
CA SER A 536 15.88 -15.01 -6.35
C SER A 536 16.52 -14.39 -7.60
N GLU A 537 16.75 -13.08 -7.60
CA GLU A 537 17.40 -12.33 -8.67
C GLU A 537 18.92 -12.51 -8.60
N VAL A 538 19.53 -12.33 -7.42
CA VAL A 538 20.93 -12.64 -7.15
C VAL A 538 21.27 -14.10 -7.49
N LYS A 539 20.35 -15.05 -7.27
CA LYS A 539 20.54 -16.45 -7.69
C LYS A 539 20.53 -16.64 -9.22
N LYS A 540 19.69 -15.92 -9.97
CA LYS A 540 19.71 -15.94 -11.45
C LYS A 540 20.96 -15.27 -11.99
N GLU A 541 21.38 -14.15 -11.39
CA GLU A 541 22.63 -13.48 -11.74
C GLU A 541 23.84 -14.38 -11.48
N LEU A 542 23.89 -15.05 -10.32
CA LEU A 542 24.93 -16.03 -10.01
C LEU A 542 24.99 -17.15 -11.06
N GLN A 543 23.85 -17.76 -11.41
CA GLN A 543 23.78 -18.78 -12.47
C GLN A 543 24.22 -18.25 -13.84
N ALA A 544 23.86 -17.01 -14.19
CA ALA A 544 24.30 -16.37 -15.42
C ALA A 544 25.81 -16.06 -15.41
N LYS A 545 26.39 -15.72 -14.25
CA LYS A 545 27.84 -15.54 -14.07
C LYS A 545 28.58 -16.88 -14.08
N GLU A 546 28.03 -17.95 -13.53
CA GLU A 546 28.57 -19.31 -13.61
C GLU A 546 28.64 -19.79 -15.07
N LEU A 547 27.56 -19.60 -15.85
CA LEU A 547 27.53 -19.86 -17.29
C LEU A 547 28.53 -18.98 -18.07
N LEU A 548 28.69 -17.71 -17.69
CA LEU A 548 29.70 -16.82 -18.28
C LEU A 548 31.13 -17.29 -17.96
N VAL A 549 31.39 -17.74 -16.74
CA VAL A 549 32.70 -18.31 -16.35
C VAL A 549 32.98 -19.60 -17.12
N GLN A 550 32.01 -20.51 -17.25
CA GLN A 550 32.16 -21.73 -18.04
C GLN A 550 32.45 -21.44 -19.53
N THR A 551 31.75 -20.47 -20.13
CA THR A 551 32.00 -20.07 -21.53
C THR A 551 33.33 -19.34 -21.72
N LEU A 552 33.77 -18.55 -20.75
CA LEU A 552 35.11 -17.94 -20.73
C LEU A 552 36.21 -18.97 -20.50
N GLN A 553 36.00 -20.00 -19.68
CA GLN A 553 36.93 -21.13 -19.53
C GLN A 553 37.07 -21.90 -20.85
N ALA A 554 35.96 -22.28 -21.48
CA ALA A 554 35.98 -22.93 -22.79
C ALA A 554 36.60 -22.05 -23.90
N ALA A 555 36.52 -20.72 -23.78
CA ALA A 555 37.23 -19.80 -24.67
C ALA A 555 38.74 -19.74 -24.36
N ALA A 556 39.14 -19.73 -23.09
CA ALA A 556 40.53 -19.77 -22.66
C ALA A 556 41.22 -21.10 -23.05
N GLU A 557 40.54 -22.24 -22.90
CA GLU A 557 41.02 -23.56 -23.37
C GLU A 557 41.24 -23.58 -24.89
N ARG A 558 40.34 -22.97 -25.66
CA ARG A 558 40.50 -22.80 -27.13
C ARG A 558 41.67 -21.88 -27.48
N LEU A 559 41.87 -20.80 -26.73
CA LEU A 559 43.01 -19.90 -26.92
C LEU A 559 44.33 -20.60 -26.56
N GLN A 560 44.40 -21.37 -25.47
CA GLN A 560 45.56 -22.19 -25.13
C GLN A 560 45.86 -23.26 -26.20
N LEU A 561 44.82 -23.85 -26.79
CA LEU A 561 44.97 -24.75 -27.96
C LEU A 561 45.45 -24.02 -29.23
N GLN A 562 45.15 -22.73 -29.40
CA GLN A 562 45.69 -21.90 -30.49
C GLN A 562 47.12 -21.44 -30.19
N GLU A 563 47.42 -20.99 -28.97
CA GLU A 563 48.78 -20.66 -28.51
C GLU A 563 49.72 -21.87 -28.63
N GLY A 564 49.24 -23.08 -28.30
CA GLY A 564 49.99 -24.32 -28.50
C GLY A 564 50.31 -24.62 -29.97
N ARG A 565 49.38 -24.33 -30.89
CA ARG A 565 49.62 -24.43 -32.34
C ARG A 565 50.59 -23.35 -32.82
N HIS A 566 50.39 -22.11 -32.42
CA HIS A 566 51.28 -21.00 -32.79
C HIS A 566 52.69 -21.18 -32.21
N ALA A 567 52.85 -21.79 -31.03
CA ALA A 567 54.15 -22.18 -30.50
C ALA A 567 54.81 -23.29 -31.34
N GLN A 568 54.02 -24.23 -31.88
CA GLN A 568 54.50 -25.27 -32.79
C GLN A 568 54.89 -24.70 -34.17
N GLU A 569 54.09 -23.78 -34.72
CA GLU A 569 54.39 -23.01 -35.94
C GLU A 569 55.65 -22.15 -35.76
N VAL A 570 55.79 -21.45 -34.63
CA VAL A 570 57.00 -20.68 -34.30
C VAL A 570 58.23 -21.59 -34.14
N ALA A 571 58.08 -22.80 -33.60
CA ALA A 571 59.17 -23.77 -33.56
C ALA A 571 59.57 -24.27 -34.96
N GLN A 572 58.61 -24.45 -35.88
CA GLN A 572 58.87 -24.76 -37.29
C GLN A 572 59.61 -23.59 -37.98
N PHE A 573 59.11 -22.37 -37.86
CA PHE A 573 59.80 -21.18 -38.40
C PHE A 573 61.20 -20.96 -37.80
N GLN A 574 61.42 -21.30 -36.52
CA GLN A 574 62.76 -21.25 -35.91
C GLN A 574 63.70 -22.30 -36.50
N ALA A 575 63.20 -23.51 -36.83
CA ALA A 575 63.98 -24.52 -37.53
C ALA A 575 64.33 -24.08 -38.96
N GLU A 576 63.34 -23.62 -39.74
CA GLU A 576 63.53 -23.07 -41.09
C GLU A 576 64.53 -21.90 -41.10
N LEU A 577 64.43 -20.98 -40.12
CA LEU A 577 65.34 -19.84 -39.99
C LEU A 577 66.75 -20.28 -39.55
N SER A 578 66.88 -21.39 -38.82
CA SER A 578 68.19 -22.01 -38.54
C SER A 578 68.81 -22.65 -39.79
N GLU A 579 68.00 -23.23 -40.67
CA GLU A 579 68.44 -23.80 -41.94
C GLU A 579 68.81 -22.71 -42.96
N ALA A 580 68.03 -21.63 -43.05
CA ALA A 580 68.40 -20.44 -43.81
C ALA A 580 69.71 -19.80 -43.31
N ARG A 581 70.01 -19.88 -42.00
CA ARG A 581 71.28 -19.42 -41.43
C ARG A 581 72.46 -20.32 -41.80
N THR A 582 72.31 -21.64 -41.85
CA THR A 582 73.39 -22.53 -42.32
C THR A 582 73.63 -22.39 -43.82
N GLN A 583 72.57 -22.20 -44.61
CA GLN A 583 72.69 -21.84 -46.04
C GLN A 583 73.43 -20.51 -46.24
N LEU A 584 73.11 -19.48 -45.44
CA LEU A 584 73.84 -18.19 -45.46
C LEU A 584 75.32 -18.35 -45.04
N GLN A 585 75.63 -19.19 -44.04
CA GLN A 585 77.01 -19.46 -43.64
C GLN A 585 77.81 -20.17 -44.75
N LEU A 586 77.19 -21.07 -45.51
CA LEU A 586 77.81 -21.72 -46.67
C LEU A 586 78.09 -20.71 -47.79
N LEU A 587 77.15 -19.81 -48.08
CA LEU A 587 77.34 -18.72 -49.05
C LEU A 587 78.40 -17.71 -48.59
N GLN A 588 78.50 -17.46 -47.29
CA GLN A 588 79.55 -16.62 -46.70
C GLN A 588 80.95 -17.23 -46.93
N GLN A 589 81.12 -18.53 -46.67
CA GLN A 589 82.37 -19.24 -46.97
C GLN A 589 82.73 -19.18 -48.46
N GLN A 590 81.76 -19.37 -49.35
CA GLN A 590 81.98 -19.27 -50.80
C GLN A 590 82.40 -17.85 -51.23
N LEU A 591 81.91 -16.80 -50.55
CA LEU A 591 82.34 -15.43 -50.80
C LEU A 591 83.78 -15.18 -50.31
N ASP A 592 84.12 -15.68 -49.12
CA ASP A 592 85.46 -15.57 -48.53
C ASP A 592 86.50 -16.33 -49.37
N GLU A 593 86.16 -17.47 -49.99
CA GLU A 593 87.00 -18.18 -50.95
C GLU A 593 87.26 -17.40 -52.26
N GLN A 594 86.36 -16.49 -52.66
CA GLN A 594 86.60 -15.61 -53.81
C GLN A 594 87.44 -14.38 -53.42
N LEU A 595 87.19 -13.80 -52.23
CA LEU A 595 87.97 -12.69 -51.70
C LEU A 595 89.46 -13.07 -51.51
N ASN A 596 89.74 -14.30 -51.06
CA ASN A 596 91.11 -14.80 -50.91
C ASN A 596 91.88 -14.99 -52.24
N LYS A 597 91.24 -14.88 -53.41
CA LYS A 597 91.92 -14.88 -54.73
C LYS A 597 92.28 -13.47 -55.20
N GLN A 598 91.63 -12.45 -54.67
CA GLN A 598 91.84 -11.05 -55.03
C GLN A 598 93.26 -10.49 -54.78
N PRO A 599 94.03 -10.87 -53.72
CA PRO A 599 95.36 -10.30 -53.52
C PRO A 599 96.40 -10.73 -54.58
N VAL A 600 96.22 -11.87 -55.25
CA VAL A 600 97.15 -12.33 -56.31
C VAL A 600 97.11 -11.39 -57.51
N GLY A 601 95.92 -11.06 -58.01
CA GLY A 601 95.75 -10.11 -59.13
C GLY A 601 96.16 -8.67 -58.76
N ASN A 602 96.05 -8.27 -57.49
CA ASN A 602 96.56 -6.97 -57.04
C ASN A 602 98.10 -6.91 -57.08
N GLN A 603 98.80 -8.01 -56.76
CA GLN A 603 100.25 -8.07 -56.82
C GLN A 603 100.77 -7.98 -58.27
N GLU A 604 100.06 -8.59 -59.23
CA GLU A 604 100.34 -8.48 -60.66
C GLU A 604 100.12 -7.04 -61.18
N MET A 605 99.07 -6.38 -60.69
CA MET A 605 98.75 -4.99 -61.06
C MET A 605 99.81 -3.98 -60.57
N GLU A 606 100.36 -4.15 -59.36
CA GLU A 606 101.45 -3.27 -58.88
C GLU A 606 102.76 -3.47 -59.65
N ASN A 607 103.09 -4.70 -60.07
CA ASN A 607 104.28 -4.97 -60.87
C ASN A 607 104.22 -4.25 -62.24
N LEU A 608 103.09 -4.36 -62.95
CA LEU A 608 102.90 -3.66 -64.23
C LEU A 608 102.93 -2.13 -64.07
N LYS A 609 102.39 -1.61 -62.96
CA LYS A 609 102.44 -0.17 -62.64
C LYS A 609 103.88 0.32 -62.41
N TRP A 610 104.71 -0.48 -61.72
CA TRP A 610 106.12 -0.17 -61.50
C TRP A 610 106.93 -0.11 -62.80
N GLU A 611 106.65 -1.01 -63.76
CA GLU A 611 107.28 -0.98 -65.10
C GLU A 611 106.90 0.27 -65.90
N VAL A 612 105.63 0.70 -65.85
CA VAL A 612 105.16 1.94 -66.50
C VAL A 612 105.85 3.16 -65.88
N ASP A 613 105.84 3.29 -64.54
CA ASP A 613 106.51 4.40 -63.84
C ASP A 613 108.02 4.45 -64.17
N GLN A 614 108.66 3.31 -64.42
CA GLN A 614 110.08 3.24 -64.79
C GLN A 614 110.32 3.76 -66.22
N LYS A 615 109.46 3.38 -67.17
CA LYS A 615 109.53 3.84 -68.57
C LYS A 615 109.21 5.32 -68.73
N GLU A 616 108.29 5.88 -67.95
CA GLU A 616 108.03 7.32 -67.98
C GLU A 616 109.20 8.15 -67.42
N ARG A 617 109.95 7.63 -66.43
CA ARG A 617 111.19 8.25 -65.96
C ARG A 617 112.30 8.23 -67.02
N GLU A 618 112.42 7.15 -67.81
CA GLU A 618 113.33 7.11 -68.97
C GLU A 618 112.93 8.15 -70.04
N ILE A 619 111.64 8.26 -70.36
CA ILE A 619 111.12 9.24 -71.34
C ILE A 619 111.37 10.69 -70.89
N GLN A 620 111.19 10.99 -69.59
CA GLN A 620 111.48 12.33 -69.05
C GLN A 620 112.98 12.66 -69.10
N SER A 621 113.86 11.70 -68.79
CA SER A 621 115.31 11.84 -68.91
C SER A 621 115.76 12.13 -70.35
N LEU A 622 115.25 11.37 -71.32
CA LEU A 622 115.56 11.55 -72.74
C LEU A 622 115.07 12.90 -73.30
N ARG A 623 113.92 13.41 -72.81
CA ARG A 623 113.44 14.76 -73.17
C ARG A 623 114.36 15.86 -72.65
N GLN A 624 114.80 15.78 -71.39
CA GLN A 624 115.74 16.77 -70.83
C GLN A 624 117.11 16.74 -71.54
N GLN A 625 117.58 15.58 -71.99
CA GLN A 625 118.79 15.48 -72.81
C GLN A 625 118.61 16.14 -74.19
N LEU A 626 117.43 16.03 -74.80
CA LEU A 626 117.11 16.69 -76.07
C LEU A 626 117.02 18.22 -75.91
N ASP A 627 116.32 18.72 -74.89
CA ASP A 627 116.22 20.17 -74.60
C ASP A 627 117.60 20.82 -74.36
N LEU A 628 118.49 20.13 -73.65
CA LEU A 628 119.86 20.60 -73.42
C LEU A 628 120.71 20.58 -74.70
N SER A 629 120.54 19.57 -75.55
CA SER A 629 121.18 19.49 -76.87
C SER A 629 120.71 20.60 -77.82
N GLU A 630 119.41 20.90 -77.84
CA GLU A 630 118.87 22.03 -78.61
C GLU A 630 119.37 23.38 -78.09
N GLN A 631 119.47 23.56 -76.77
CA GLN A 631 120.02 24.80 -76.20
C GLN A 631 121.52 24.98 -76.47
N GLN A 632 122.29 23.90 -76.57
CA GLN A 632 123.69 23.96 -77.03
C GLN A 632 123.74 24.31 -78.53
N SER A 633 122.97 23.59 -79.36
CA SER A 633 122.89 23.82 -80.82
C SER A 633 122.49 25.25 -81.18
N ARG A 634 121.55 25.85 -80.43
CA ARG A 634 121.13 27.25 -80.62
C ARG A 634 122.23 28.25 -80.25
N ARG A 635 123.00 27.99 -79.18
CA ARG A 635 124.16 28.83 -78.80
C ARG A 635 125.32 28.73 -79.80
N GLU A 636 125.50 27.56 -80.41
CA GLU A 636 126.47 27.34 -81.49
C GLU A 636 126.02 28.06 -82.78
N LEU A 637 124.73 28.04 -83.10
CA LEU A 637 124.16 28.86 -84.19
C LEU A 637 124.34 30.36 -83.92
N ASP A 638 123.99 30.88 -82.73
CA ASP A 638 124.22 32.28 -82.36
C ASP A 638 125.72 32.65 -82.45
N GLY A 639 126.62 31.70 -82.25
CA GLY A 639 128.07 31.86 -82.41
C GLY A 639 128.50 31.89 -83.88
N ALA A 640 127.96 30.97 -84.69
CA ALA A 640 128.21 30.88 -86.12
C ALA A 640 127.65 32.09 -86.88
N GLU A 641 126.50 32.66 -86.47
CA GLU A 641 125.96 33.89 -87.04
C GLU A 641 126.86 35.10 -86.74
N ARG A 642 127.41 35.20 -85.51
CA ARG A 642 128.42 36.23 -85.18
C ARG A 642 129.71 36.04 -85.98
N ALA A 643 130.17 34.80 -86.18
CA ALA A 643 131.31 34.52 -87.06
C ALA A 643 131.01 34.92 -88.52
N LEU A 644 129.82 34.62 -89.04
CA LEU A 644 129.39 35.05 -90.38
C LEU A 644 129.21 36.57 -90.49
N GLN A 645 128.83 37.26 -89.41
CA GLN A 645 128.77 38.73 -89.37
C GLN A 645 130.19 39.34 -89.45
N ASN A 646 131.16 38.76 -88.73
CA ASN A 646 132.57 39.16 -88.83
C ASN A 646 133.12 38.89 -90.24
N ILE A 647 132.86 37.70 -90.80
CA ILE A 647 133.28 37.34 -92.17
C ILE A 647 132.62 38.25 -93.23
N LYS A 648 131.41 38.77 -93.00
CA LYS A 648 130.83 39.83 -93.86
C LYS A 648 131.63 41.12 -93.78
N SER A 649 132.01 41.59 -92.59
CA SER A 649 132.87 42.78 -92.46
C SER A 649 134.28 42.56 -93.03
N GLU A 650 134.84 41.36 -92.91
CA GLU A 650 136.10 40.99 -93.59
C GLU A 650 135.93 40.97 -95.12
N LEU A 651 134.77 40.55 -95.63
CA LEU A 651 134.42 40.64 -97.06
C LEU A 651 134.08 42.07 -97.54
N GLU A 652 133.86 43.01 -96.62
CA GLU A 652 133.76 44.44 -96.91
C GLU A 652 135.15 45.08 -96.92
N VAL A 653 136.01 44.78 -95.94
CA VAL A 653 137.44 45.18 -95.97
C VAL A 653 138.16 44.60 -97.20
N MET A 654 137.97 43.33 -97.52
CA MET A 654 138.52 42.70 -98.73
C MET A 654 137.94 43.31 -100.02
N ARG A 655 136.75 43.94 -99.97
CA ARG A 655 136.16 44.69 -101.08
C ARG A 655 136.73 46.11 -101.17
N GLU A 656 137.14 46.70 -100.05
CA GLU A 656 137.91 47.94 -100.01
C GLU A 656 139.35 47.72 -100.48
N ASP A 657 140.01 46.61 -100.12
CA ASP A 657 141.31 46.18 -100.68
C ASP A 657 141.20 45.83 -102.17
N LEU A 658 140.08 45.23 -102.60
CA LEU A 658 139.75 45.11 -104.02
C LEU A 658 139.59 46.51 -104.66
N SER A 659 139.13 47.51 -103.93
CA SER A 659 139.10 48.92 -104.39
C SER A 659 140.49 49.58 -104.40
N VAL A 660 141.42 49.16 -103.53
CA VAL A 660 142.80 49.67 -103.44
C VAL A 660 143.67 49.05 -104.53
N THR A 661 143.52 47.76 -104.81
CA THR A 661 144.12 47.13 -106.00
C THR A 661 143.48 47.62 -107.31
N GLN A 662 142.19 47.99 -107.28
CA GLN A 662 141.54 48.85 -108.30
C GLN A 662 141.89 50.35 -108.16
N LYS A 663 142.89 50.72 -107.35
CA LYS A 663 143.59 52.02 -107.30
C LYS A 663 145.11 51.92 -107.55
N ASP A 664 145.69 50.71 -107.57
CA ASP A 664 146.89 50.35 -108.37
C ASP A 664 146.57 50.19 -109.87
N LYS A 665 145.29 50.40 -110.20
CA LYS A 665 144.80 51.08 -111.40
C LYS A 665 145.86 51.93 -112.09
N PHE A 666 145.73 52.00 -113.42
CA PHE A 666 146.20 53.09 -114.27
C PHE A 666 147.74 53.18 -114.42
N MET A 667 148.55 52.84 -113.41
CA MET A 667 150.02 52.70 -113.53
C MET A 667 150.41 51.60 -114.53
N LEU A 668 149.89 50.37 -114.35
CA LEU A 668 150.10 49.28 -115.32
C LEU A 668 149.27 49.45 -116.60
N GLN A 669 148.16 50.20 -116.53
CA GLN A 669 147.32 50.54 -117.69
C GLN A 669 148.02 51.49 -118.68
N VAL A 670 149.01 52.27 -118.22
CA VAL A 670 149.83 53.18 -119.04
C VAL A 670 151.00 52.47 -119.74
N LYS A 671 151.55 51.39 -119.17
CA LYS A 671 152.72 50.68 -119.75
C LYS A 671 152.42 49.60 -120.79
N VAL A 672 151.16 49.15 -120.94
CA VAL A 672 150.76 48.25 -122.04
C VAL A 672 149.84 48.94 -123.05
N SER A 673 149.49 50.22 -122.81
CA SER A 673 149.00 51.13 -123.86
C SER A 673 150.06 51.55 -124.90
N GLU A 674 151.11 50.73 -125.08
CA GLU A 674 152.04 50.75 -126.23
C GLU A 674 151.85 49.53 -127.15
N LEU A 675 151.32 48.41 -126.64
CA LEU A 675 150.71 47.32 -127.43
C LEU A 675 149.22 47.58 -127.76
N LYS A 676 148.77 48.79 -127.44
CA LYS A 676 147.99 49.68 -128.32
C LYS A 676 148.51 49.64 -129.78
N ASN A 677 147.84 50.34 -130.69
CA ASN A 677 148.27 50.62 -132.08
C ASN A 677 148.32 49.42 -133.05
N ASN A 678 148.57 48.20 -132.58
CA ASN A 678 149.16 47.15 -133.42
C ASN A 678 148.19 46.11 -134.03
N MET A 679 146.88 46.13 -133.74
CA MET A 679 145.93 45.20 -134.39
C MET A 679 144.45 45.64 -134.45
N LYS A 680 143.73 45.74 -133.31
CA LYS A 680 142.24 45.84 -133.30
C LYS A 680 141.66 47.05 -134.07
N THR A 681 142.48 48.08 -134.32
CA THR A 681 142.11 49.30 -135.06
C THR A 681 142.63 49.33 -136.51
N LEU A 682 143.16 48.20 -137.02
CA LEU A 682 143.35 47.98 -138.46
C LEU A 682 142.79 46.62 -138.94
N LEU A 683 141.69 46.12 -138.36
CA LEU A 683 140.63 45.54 -139.21
C LEU A 683 139.23 45.41 -138.56
N GLN A 684 138.22 46.04 -139.17
CA GLN A 684 138.02 47.49 -139.23
C GLN A 684 136.51 47.73 -139.40
N GLN A 685 135.86 48.79 -138.89
CA GLN A 685 136.33 49.97 -138.14
C GLN A 685 137.19 49.72 -136.87
N ASN A 686 136.64 49.48 -135.68
CA ASN A 686 135.24 49.40 -135.26
C ASN A 686 134.41 50.67 -135.54
N GLN A 687 133.25 50.60 -136.18
CA GLN A 687 132.34 49.44 -136.40
C GLN A 687 132.47 48.79 -137.80
N GLN A 688 132.10 47.52 -138.06
CA GLN A 688 132.44 46.31 -137.27
C GLN A 688 131.87 46.32 -135.83
N LEU A 689 132.65 46.07 -134.78
CA LEU A 689 132.72 44.74 -134.18
C LEU A 689 131.39 44.38 -133.50
N LYS A 690 130.52 43.62 -134.17
CA LYS A 690 130.59 42.16 -134.44
C LYS A 690 130.02 41.33 -133.29
N LEU A 691 128.96 40.60 -133.64
CA LEU A 691 128.88 39.12 -133.70
C LEU A 691 129.40 38.27 -132.52
N ASP A 692 128.95 37.02 -132.57
CA ASP A 692 129.64 35.84 -132.06
C ASP A 692 129.64 35.66 -130.53
N LEU A 693 128.92 34.66 -130.02
CA LEU A 693 129.19 33.22 -130.08
C LEU A 693 130.24 32.76 -129.05
N ARG A 694 129.89 31.63 -128.43
CA ARG A 694 130.76 30.48 -128.17
C ARG A 694 132.24 30.64 -128.59
N ARG A 695 133.15 30.63 -127.61
CA ARG A 695 134.29 29.68 -127.44
C ARG A 695 135.35 30.29 -126.51
N SER A 696 136.02 29.55 -125.62
CA SER A 696 135.80 28.15 -125.17
C SER A 696 136.73 27.77 -124.01
N ALA A 697 136.36 26.67 -123.33
CA ALA A 697 137.24 25.63 -122.79
C ALA A 697 137.84 25.74 -121.36
N ALA A 698 137.79 24.55 -120.71
CA ALA A 698 138.80 23.92 -119.86
C ALA A 698 138.67 23.96 -118.31
N LYS A 699 138.33 22.78 -117.75
CA LYS A 699 138.56 22.28 -116.36
C LYS A 699 137.62 22.93 -115.29
N THR A 700 137.10 22.23 -114.26
CA THR A 700 137.39 20.88 -113.68
C THR A 700 136.16 20.30 -112.92
N ARG A 701 136.11 18.95 -112.69
CA ARG A 701 135.42 18.12 -111.62
C ARG A 701 134.14 18.63 -110.87
N LYS A 702 133.15 17.81 -110.42
CA LYS A 702 132.82 16.34 -110.48
C LYS A 702 131.44 16.06 -109.77
N GLU A 703 130.57 15.17 -110.29
CA GLU A 703 129.24 14.77 -109.68
C GLU A 703 128.83 13.27 -109.94
N ARG A 704 127.84 12.73 -109.16
CA ARG A 704 126.92 11.53 -109.30
C ARG A 704 126.44 11.02 -107.89
N ARG A 705 125.43 10.15 -107.61
CA ARG A 705 124.43 9.22 -108.26
C ARG A 705 123.16 9.18 -107.32
N GLY A 706 122.06 8.38 -107.41
CA GLY A 706 121.59 7.30 -108.30
C GLY A 706 121.48 5.88 -107.63
N GLU A 707 120.50 4.98 -107.83
CA GLU A 707 119.21 4.94 -108.60
C GLU A 707 118.20 3.78 -108.15
N ALA A 708 116.99 4.11 -107.62
CA ALA A 708 115.65 3.38 -107.67
C ALA A 708 115.34 1.94 -107.07
N SER A 709 114.03 1.62 -106.84
CA SER A 709 113.31 0.27 -106.85
C SER A 709 112.37 -0.13 -105.63
N PRO A 710 111.43 -1.14 -105.69
CA PRO A 710 110.19 -1.21 -104.84
C PRO A 710 109.69 -2.56 -104.19
N SER A 711 108.53 -2.51 -103.47
CA SER A 711 107.42 -3.53 -103.33
C SER A 711 107.29 -4.55 -102.12
N SER A 712 106.04 -5.06 -101.90
CA SER A 712 105.57 -6.28 -101.13
C SER A 712 105.03 -6.17 -99.65
N PRO A 713 104.24 -7.15 -99.09
CA PRO A 713 102.86 -6.87 -98.53
C PRO A 713 102.38 -7.64 -97.23
N VAL A 714 101.04 -7.67 -96.95
CA VAL A 714 100.17 -8.74 -96.30
C VAL A 714 99.42 -8.54 -94.92
N THR A 715 98.11 -8.18 -94.98
CA THR A 715 96.90 -8.70 -94.20
C THR A 715 96.64 -8.34 -92.68
N PRO A 716 95.50 -8.74 -92.00
CA PRO A 716 94.09 -8.28 -92.20
C PRO A 716 93.16 -8.14 -90.91
N VAL A 717 91.83 -7.91 -91.10
CA VAL A 717 90.65 -8.28 -90.21
C VAL A 717 90.27 -7.42 -88.96
N LYS A 718 89.01 -7.33 -88.41
CA LYS A 718 87.61 -7.20 -88.96
C LYS A 718 86.46 -7.04 -87.87
N VAL A 719 85.53 -6.05 -88.03
CA VAL A 719 84.02 -6.14 -87.84
C VAL A 719 83.33 -6.19 -86.40
N PRO A 720 82.01 -5.81 -86.23
CA PRO A 720 81.46 -5.08 -85.04
C PRO A 720 80.06 -5.55 -84.47
N ASP A 721 79.06 -4.63 -84.30
CA ASP A 721 77.59 -4.77 -84.01
C ASP A 721 77.11 -4.96 -82.52
N CYS A 722 75.89 -4.65 -82.03
CA CYS A 722 74.60 -4.09 -82.54
C CYS A 722 73.69 -3.45 -81.39
N PRO A 723 72.43 -2.95 -81.63
CA PRO A 723 71.67 -2.05 -80.71
C PRO A 723 70.32 -2.57 -80.10
N VAL A 724 69.37 -1.64 -79.85
CA VAL A 724 68.03 -1.71 -79.17
C VAL A 724 66.87 -1.40 -80.19
N PRO A 725 65.54 -1.13 -79.90
CA PRO A 725 64.79 -0.89 -78.62
C PRO A 725 63.27 -1.29 -78.50
N ALA A 726 62.68 -0.97 -77.31
CA ALA A 726 61.34 -0.40 -77.04
C ALA A 726 59.98 -1.19 -77.00
N SER A 727 59.20 -0.86 -75.95
CA SER A 727 57.74 -0.58 -75.84
C SER A 727 56.66 -1.69 -75.69
N LEU A 728 55.52 -1.26 -75.08
CA LEU A 728 54.33 -2.03 -74.64
C LEU A 728 54.60 -2.98 -73.44
N LEU A 729 53.69 -3.23 -72.47
CA LEU A 729 52.27 -2.87 -72.29
C LEU A 729 51.89 -2.76 -70.78
N GLU A 730 50.76 -2.10 -70.49
CA GLU A 730 49.77 -2.30 -69.39
C GLU A 730 50.13 -2.52 -67.89
N GLU A 731 49.19 -2.06 -67.05
CA GLU A 731 48.72 -2.64 -65.78
C GLU A 731 49.67 -3.01 -64.60
N LEU A 732 49.61 -2.18 -63.54
CA LEU A 732 49.20 -2.49 -62.13
C LEU A 732 49.99 -1.70 -61.07
N LEU A 733 49.28 -0.99 -60.16
CA LEU A 733 49.50 -0.96 -58.69
C LEU A 733 48.65 0.12 -57.91
N ARG A 734 47.32 -0.11 -57.78
CA ARG A 734 46.42 0.40 -56.69
C ARG A 734 46.16 1.95 -56.56
N PRO A 735 45.17 2.41 -55.74
CA PRO A 735 43.90 1.80 -55.27
C PRO A 735 42.61 2.66 -55.50
N PRO A 736 41.39 2.12 -55.25
CA PRO A 736 40.07 2.81 -55.32
C PRO A 736 39.43 3.10 -53.92
N PRO A 737 38.17 3.59 -53.76
CA PRO A 737 37.37 4.63 -54.48
C PRO A 737 36.57 5.60 -53.53
N ALA A 738 35.63 6.38 -54.11
CA ALA A 738 34.52 7.15 -53.49
C ALA A 738 34.88 8.44 -52.70
N VAL A 739 34.25 9.63 -52.83
CA VAL A 739 32.93 10.14 -53.31
C VAL A 739 31.84 10.27 -52.24
N SER A 740 31.52 11.52 -51.86
CA SER A 740 30.15 12.06 -51.77
C SER A 740 30.16 13.59 -51.59
N LYS A 741 29.03 14.26 -51.86
CA LYS A 741 28.76 15.69 -51.63
C LYS A 741 27.36 15.84 -51.01
N GLU A 742 27.10 17.03 -50.44
CA GLU A 742 25.81 17.65 -50.05
C GLU A 742 25.48 17.73 -48.54
N PRO A 743 25.54 18.94 -47.95
CA PRO A 743 25.03 19.25 -46.62
C PRO A 743 23.91 20.31 -46.65
N LEU A 744 22.74 20.03 -47.24
CA LEU A 744 21.61 21.00 -47.23
C LEU A 744 20.18 20.40 -47.19
N ARG A 745 20.02 19.08 -46.95
CA ARG A 745 18.70 18.41 -46.98
C ARG A 745 18.04 18.23 -45.59
N ASN A 746 18.83 18.11 -44.52
CA ASN A 746 18.31 17.64 -43.23
C ASN A 746 17.59 18.72 -42.41
N LEU A 747 18.00 19.99 -42.50
CA LEU A 747 17.41 21.09 -41.71
C LEU A 747 15.94 21.36 -42.08
N ASN A 748 15.61 21.26 -43.38
CA ASN A 748 14.25 21.48 -43.87
C ASN A 748 13.31 20.36 -43.42
N SER A 749 13.81 19.11 -43.36
CA SER A 749 13.04 17.97 -42.84
C SER A 749 12.67 18.14 -41.37
N CYS A 750 13.62 18.56 -40.52
CA CYS A 750 13.34 18.81 -39.10
C CYS A 750 12.31 19.93 -38.87
N LEU A 751 12.35 21.01 -39.66
CA LEU A 751 11.38 22.11 -39.56
C LEU A 751 9.98 21.72 -40.05
N GLN A 752 9.87 20.90 -41.11
CA GLN A 752 8.58 20.34 -41.52
C GLN A 752 8.01 19.36 -40.48
N GLN A 753 8.86 18.54 -39.87
CA GLN A 753 8.44 17.55 -38.89
C GLN A 753 7.95 18.22 -37.58
N LEU A 754 8.65 19.25 -37.08
CA LEU A 754 8.19 20.04 -35.94
C LEU A 754 6.85 20.75 -36.22
N LYS A 755 6.62 21.21 -37.46
CA LYS A 755 5.33 21.79 -37.85
C LYS A 755 4.21 20.74 -37.88
N GLN A 756 4.48 19.53 -38.38
CA GLN A 756 3.49 18.43 -38.37
C GLN A 756 3.15 17.96 -36.95
N GLU A 757 4.11 17.95 -36.02
CA GLU A 757 3.88 17.71 -34.59
C GLU A 757 2.95 18.79 -33.98
N MET A 758 3.22 20.08 -34.24
CA MET A 758 2.36 21.19 -33.81
C MET A 758 0.94 21.09 -34.41
N ASP A 759 0.83 20.91 -35.72
CA ASP A 759 -0.45 20.78 -36.41
C ASP A 759 -1.23 19.54 -35.92
N SER A 760 -0.54 18.51 -35.39
CA SER A 760 -1.15 17.30 -34.80
C SER A 760 -1.64 17.55 -33.38
N LEU A 761 -0.82 18.15 -32.51
CA LEU A 761 -1.19 18.53 -31.14
C LEU A 761 -2.35 19.53 -31.11
N GLN A 762 -2.37 20.50 -32.02
CA GLN A 762 -3.48 21.44 -32.12
C GLN A 762 -4.79 20.74 -32.53
N ARG A 763 -4.76 19.84 -33.51
CA ARG A 763 -5.94 19.03 -33.88
C ARG A 763 -6.37 18.06 -32.77
N GLN A 764 -5.45 17.56 -31.94
CA GLN A 764 -5.81 16.78 -30.76
C GLN A 764 -6.45 17.64 -29.66
N MET A 765 -5.99 18.87 -29.44
CA MET A 765 -6.66 19.83 -28.56
C MET A 765 -8.05 20.22 -29.08
N GLU A 766 -8.19 20.50 -30.38
CA GLU A 766 -9.47 20.83 -31.01
C GLU A 766 -10.45 19.65 -30.92
N ALA A 767 -10.02 18.41 -31.20
CA ALA A 767 -10.83 17.21 -31.03
C ALA A 767 -11.22 16.94 -29.56
N HIS A 768 -10.32 17.20 -28.60
CA HIS A 768 -10.60 17.05 -27.17
C HIS A 768 -11.54 18.18 -26.67
N ALA A 769 -11.46 19.39 -27.24
CA ALA A 769 -12.39 20.47 -26.94
C ALA A 769 -13.79 20.18 -27.50
N VAL A 770 -13.88 19.67 -28.73
CA VAL A 770 -15.15 19.25 -29.36
C VAL A 770 -15.79 18.10 -28.58
N THR A 771 -15.06 17.01 -28.29
CA THR A 771 -15.63 15.89 -27.53
C THR A 771 -16.04 16.26 -26.10
N VAL A 772 -15.39 17.24 -25.46
CA VAL A 772 -15.86 17.80 -24.17
C VAL A 772 -17.11 18.66 -24.36
N HIS A 773 -17.22 19.43 -25.44
CA HIS A 773 -18.45 20.18 -25.78
C HIS A 773 -19.62 19.26 -26.11
N GLU A 774 -19.39 18.19 -26.86
CA GLU A 774 -20.37 17.13 -27.17
C GLU A 774 -20.79 16.38 -25.90
N SER A 775 -19.84 16.09 -25.00
CA SER A 775 -20.13 15.47 -23.70
C SER A 775 -20.95 16.38 -22.77
N LEU A 776 -20.87 17.70 -22.93
CA LEU A 776 -21.68 18.67 -22.18
C LEU A 776 -23.05 18.89 -22.85
N SER A 777 -23.11 19.01 -24.18
CA SER A 777 -24.37 19.21 -24.91
C SER A 777 -25.26 17.97 -24.89
N SER A 778 -24.67 16.77 -24.81
CA SER A 778 -25.36 15.48 -24.63
C SER A 778 -26.21 15.38 -23.36
N TRP A 779 -26.10 16.32 -22.41
CA TRP A 779 -26.95 16.39 -21.21
C TRP A 779 -28.03 17.49 -21.29
N THR A 780 -28.11 18.24 -22.39
CA THR A 780 -28.94 19.47 -22.48
C THR A 780 -29.92 19.54 -23.65
N GLN A 781 -30.05 18.50 -24.49
CA GLN A 781 -31.22 18.39 -25.38
C GLN A 781 -31.62 16.94 -25.69
N GLY A 782 -32.84 16.58 -25.26
CA GLY A 782 -33.43 15.24 -25.37
C GLY A 782 -34.95 15.20 -25.13
N ASP A 783 -35.62 16.32 -25.37
CA ASP A 783 -37.09 16.50 -25.45
C ASP A 783 -37.55 16.37 -26.93
N PRO A 784 -38.86 16.41 -27.30
CA PRO A 784 -40.11 16.56 -26.51
C PRO A 784 -41.06 15.33 -26.74
N ALA A 785 -42.38 15.28 -26.50
CA ALA A 785 -43.48 16.24 -26.30
C ALA A 785 -44.64 15.54 -25.52
N SER A 786 -45.80 16.12 -25.15
CA SER A 786 -46.51 17.28 -25.73
C SER A 786 -47.63 17.81 -24.82
N LEU A 787 -47.83 19.14 -24.79
CA LEU A 787 -49.03 19.90 -24.36
C LEU A 787 -49.52 19.74 -22.89
N GLY A 788 -50.00 20.79 -22.21
CA GLY A 788 -50.10 22.21 -22.61
C GLY A 788 -50.53 23.11 -21.43
N ASP A 789 -50.18 24.38 -21.51
CA ASP A 789 -50.33 25.40 -20.46
C ASP A 789 -51.71 26.10 -20.48
N GLN A 790 -52.33 26.33 -19.30
CA GLN A 790 -53.29 27.42 -19.00
C GLN A 790 -53.46 27.65 -17.48
N ALA A 791 -53.90 28.85 -17.10
CA ALA A 791 -53.88 29.42 -15.74
C ALA A 791 -55.26 29.31 -14.98
N PRO A 792 -55.37 29.71 -13.69
CA PRO A 792 -56.47 29.31 -12.78
C PRO A 792 -57.68 30.28 -12.77
N PRO A 793 -58.81 29.95 -12.09
CA PRO A 793 -59.02 30.48 -10.72
C PRO A 793 -59.98 29.70 -9.77
N GLY A 794 -59.88 29.97 -8.45
CA GLY A 794 -61.02 30.21 -7.53
C GLY A 794 -61.92 29.09 -6.98
N GLY A 795 -62.52 29.33 -5.80
CA GLY A 795 -63.48 28.45 -5.07
C GLY A 795 -62.79 27.61 -3.97
N ASP A 796 -63.21 27.57 -2.69
CA ASP A 796 -64.55 27.45 -2.07
C ASP A 796 -65.31 26.20 -2.59
N THR A 797 -65.82 25.27 -1.76
CA THR A 797 -66.58 25.47 -0.50
C THR A 797 -66.47 24.26 0.47
N GLU A 798 -67.08 24.38 1.65
CA GLU A 798 -67.18 23.39 2.76
C GLU A 798 -68.04 22.11 2.48
N PRO A 799 -68.12 21.12 3.41
CA PRO A 799 -68.54 19.73 3.13
C PRO A 799 -70.06 19.46 3.27
N PRO A 800 -70.49 18.18 3.21
CA PRO A 800 -70.79 17.48 4.48
C PRO A 800 -70.48 15.96 4.50
N GLY A 801 -70.68 15.33 5.66
CA GLY A 801 -70.85 13.87 5.82
C GLY A 801 -72.30 13.42 5.53
N PRO A 802 -72.93 12.45 6.26
CA PRO A 802 -72.46 11.76 7.47
C PRO A 802 -72.81 10.25 7.60
N SER A 803 -72.27 9.59 8.66
CA SER A 803 -72.87 8.40 9.34
C SER A 803 -72.97 7.06 8.55
N SER A 804 -73.21 5.87 9.12
CA SER A 804 -73.76 5.52 10.44
C SER A 804 -73.32 4.14 11.00
N THR A 805 -73.59 3.96 12.29
CA THR A 805 -73.40 2.83 13.23
C THR A 805 -73.74 1.38 12.80
N SER A 806 -72.92 0.40 13.23
CA SER A 806 -73.28 -1.02 13.58
C SER A 806 -72.06 -1.85 14.06
N ARG A 807 -72.15 -3.02 14.73
CA ARG A 807 -73.02 -3.47 15.86
C ARG A 807 -72.52 -4.85 16.41
N GLU A 808 -72.45 -5.01 17.75
CA GLU A 808 -72.39 -6.31 18.50
C GLU A 808 -71.18 -7.26 18.24
N ARG A 809 -70.83 -8.30 19.05
CA ARG A 809 -71.07 -8.72 20.46
C ARG A 809 -70.03 -9.81 20.85
N LEU A 810 -69.73 -9.94 22.17
CA LEU A 810 -69.14 -11.13 22.85
C LEU A 810 -67.73 -11.59 22.38
N GLY A 811 -66.88 -12.20 23.22
CA GLY A 811 -66.95 -12.43 24.68
C GLY A 811 -65.77 -13.27 25.21
N THR A 812 -65.61 -13.30 26.55
CA THR A 812 -64.85 -14.28 27.38
C THR A 812 -63.38 -14.63 27.05
N ALA A 813 -62.47 -14.31 27.98
CA ALA A 813 -61.63 -15.31 28.67
C ALA A 813 -60.90 -14.68 29.87
N SER A 814 -60.80 -15.40 31.00
CA SER A 814 -59.98 -15.03 32.16
C SER A 814 -58.84 -16.03 32.33
N ALA A 815 -57.64 -15.56 32.70
CA ALA A 815 -56.58 -16.39 33.29
C ALA A 815 -55.52 -15.52 33.99
N GLU A 816 -55.65 -15.33 35.30
CA GLU A 816 -54.52 -14.90 36.14
C GLU A 816 -53.67 -16.12 36.52
N HIS A 817 -52.36 -15.93 36.64
CA HIS A 817 -51.42 -16.94 37.13
C HIS A 817 -50.83 -16.52 38.47
N PRO A 818 -51.17 -17.21 39.57
CA PRO A 818 -50.35 -17.25 40.77
C PRO A 818 -49.67 -18.62 40.93
N HIS A 819 -48.34 -18.64 41.01
CA HIS A 819 -47.56 -19.50 41.93
C HIS A 819 -46.06 -19.34 41.67
N ALA A 820 -45.35 -18.72 42.63
CA ALA A 820 -43.91 -18.78 42.74
C ALA A 820 -43.47 -18.43 44.16
N GLU A 821 -43.57 -19.37 45.10
CA GLU A 821 -42.77 -19.34 46.33
C GLU A 821 -42.68 -20.74 46.93
N CYS A 822 -41.50 -21.09 47.44
CA CYS A 822 -41.20 -22.36 48.11
C CYS A 822 -40.20 -22.12 49.24
N VAL A 823 -40.73 -21.96 50.45
CA VAL A 823 -40.12 -22.34 51.73
C VAL A 823 -41.23 -22.98 52.56
#